data_AF-A0A956JQU3-F1
#
_entry.id   AF-A0A956JQU3-F1
#
_cell.length_a   1.000
_cell.length_b   1.000
_cell.length_c   1.000
_cell.angle_alpha   90.00
_cell.angle_beta   90.00
_cell.angle_gamma   90.00
#
_symmetry.space_group_name_H-M   'P 1'
#
loop_
_entity.id
_entity.type
_entity.pdbx_description
1 polymer ?
#
loop_
_entity_poly.entity_id
_entity_poly.type
_entity_poly.pdbx_seq_one_letter_code
_entity_poly.pdbx_strand_id
1 'polypeptide(L)'
;MDADKPADQRRAYAGAVGSTRRAPTHVACPECGWVYSAQVYRSLNVATDPKLGETVLAGGLNVAECPLCSEPCTVAVPLIYHDPHLPLFTVLVPASMRHAELDVRIDVLEQLAEEPADIPPYVRDLTVSYGTSALKKRIEMLSEPEEDKREALQRREKSIEAREHALERREEELLVREEDVSSKQEDLLGRESALEERERVLRAARAEIEREREALRGLALDLAAQRKRRKKPPPLPADVTTPAKPSPAELKLEDRPQDEVDRWRAGDAPTGCFLHEGKVYLTARVARRSVYRHRPPTLLAQLRRIDGSWLVGLIGLPDLSPASDGEGEGADDEARRDESKPAASPVKDTAARAATSGEIVSRDEQQQGAAGAVDDAPSLLWPINPGAHRGRAVLGELGERFVVHLDLFDEESRPLSTWTIEAPLAENVRLIVERVGQVEIAPEMFEATSARWRALDVEERLGRKQHNFSEDSFADLPSPAAVRLALGILNYWSERENEDYLLLVKSFPLEQWHQIRRRVVERAIDFGLYLGDPLTVFALKHKIAETQAELLRISVANFAEVSLRLKPSDLDARDEWENWKSLLAECVQHGVEVESQIEELAASAARRAQQGAALLFDEREPGGDFGTLDNDELIGMLADRDRRRDAALELCERGDPTLARAIFSAVRNMTRGEVVRVVPALAQLGAPVVPLFVEGLSHRKSFIRQGCALGLGALKAVDALVPMIDLLTGEPTRIWREVARGIGDVGTPALASLAEAVSRADGEARERLAWAMAHVVLAAATREGESAERMLTALVKSDDAQVARVARRAEMVSAQVRQSNAEVRGSATPGRDQTIVRAFTRRFYESMEGEVNELSEEDIVDAEEVLADEDILEEQPADNGASDDADDGDEDEGDGDEADDEAFDGDEVRVSDEDIIGTST
;
A
#
# COMPACT_ATOMS: atom_id res chain seq x y z
N MET A 1 -48.34 6.89 -35.29
CA MET A 1 -48.90 6.05 -36.38
C MET A 1 -49.23 4.69 -35.76
N ASP A 2 -50.48 4.50 -35.32
CA ASP A 2 -50.96 3.30 -34.64
C ASP A 2 -51.57 2.29 -35.62
N ALA A 3 -50.73 1.60 -36.41
CA ALA A 3 -51.24 0.64 -37.38
C ALA A 3 -50.25 -0.46 -37.77
N ASP A 4 -49.57 -1.13 -36.82
CA ASP A 4 -48.95 -2.44 -37.15
C ASP A 4 -48.50 -3.33 -35.96
N LYS A 5 -49.25 -3.39 -34.85
CA LYS A 5 -49.06 -4.49 -33.88
C LYS A 5 -49.93 -5.68 -34.32
N PRO A 6 -49.37 -6.88 -34.56
CA PRO A 6 -50.14 -8.04 -35.03
C PRO A 6 -51.27 -8.35 -34.05
N ALA A 7 -52.46 -8.59 -34.59
CA ALA A 7 -53.73 -8.73 -33.87
C ALA A 7 -53.78 -9.85 -32.80
N ASP A 8 -52.70 -10.62 -32.63
CA ASP A 8 -52.61 -11.78 -31.75
C ASP A 8 -52.23 -11.42 -30.30
N GLN A 9 -51.48 -10.34 -30.08
CA GLN A 9 -51.00 -9.97 -28.73
C GLN A 9 -52.05 -9.28 -27.83
N ARG A 10 -53.26 -8.99 -28.35
CA ARG A 10 -54.33 -8.30 -27.60
C ARG A 10 -55.53 -9.18 -27.25
N ARG A 11 -55.43 -10.50 -27.41
CA ARG A 11 -56.49 -11.39 -26.93
C ARG A 11 -56.35 -11.57 -25.42
N ALA A 12 -57.22 -10.89 -24.67
CA ALA A 12 -57.34 -11.08 -23.23
C ALA A 12 -57.63 -12.55 -22.93
N TYR A 13 -56.86 -13.15 -22.03
CA TYR A 13 -57.06 -14.53 -21.61
C TYR A 13 -58.41 -14.68 -20.92
N ALA A 14 -59.25 -15.58 -21.44
CA ALA A 14 -60.60 -15.82 -20.94
C ALA A 14 -60.76 -17.19 -20.25
N GLY A 15 -59.65 -17.92 -20.04
CA GLY A 15 -59.66 -19.22 -19.38
C GLY A 15 -60.01 -19.12 -17.90
N ALA A 16 -60.51 -20.23 -17.34
CA ALA A 16 -61.03 -20.24 -15.98
C ALA A 16 -59.95 -19.88 -14.94
N VAL A 17 -58.69 -20.31 -15.18
CA VAL A 17 -57.51 -19.97 -14.34
C VAL A 17 -57.30 -18.47 -14.16
N GLY A 18 -57.61 -17.67 -15.19
CA GLY A 18 -57.46 -16.22 -15.16
C GLY A 18 -58.70 -15.45 -14.74
N SER A 19 -59.75 -16.12 -14.25
CA SER A 19 -60.98 -15.49 -13.74
C SER A 19 -60.94 -15.35 -12.22
N THR A 20 -61.64 -14.36 -11.65
CA THR A 20 -61.71 -14.20 -10.19
C THR A 20 -62.42 -15.39 -9.54
N ARG A 21 -61.73 -16.15 -8.68
CA ARG A 21 -62.31 -17.32 -7.99
C ARG A 21 -61.96 -17.37 -6.51
N ARG A 22 -62.92 -17.89 -5.74
CA ARG A 22 -62.77 -18.19 -4.32
C ARG A 22 -62.79 -19.69 -4.07
N ALA A 23 -62.07 -20.13 -3.05
CA ALA A 23 -62.08 -21.51 -2.57
C ALA A 23 -62.15 -21.53 -1.03
N PRO A 24 -62.77 -22.56 -0.44
CA PRO A 24 -62.69 -22.80 1.00
C PRO A 24 -61.28 -23.26 1.38
N THR A 25 -60.68 -22.59 2.37
CA THR A 25 -59.40 -22.99 2.98
C THR A 25 -59.59 -23.14 4.48
N HIS A 26 -58.96 -24.17 5.06
CA HIS A 26 -58.96 -24.36 6.51
C HIS A 26 -57.91 -23.45 7.14
N VAL A 27 -58.33 -22.62 8.08
CA VAL A 27 -57.50 -21.62 8.76
C VAL A 27 -57.49 -21.94 10.24
N ALA A 28 -56.29 -22.04 10.82
CA ALA A 28 -56.11 -22.08 12.26
C ALA A 28 -55.89 -20.65 12.77
N CYS A 29 -56.72 -20.20 13.71
CA CYS A 29 -56.53 -18.90 14.34
C CYS A 29 -55.24 -18.90 15.18
N PRO A 30 -54.27 -18.00 14.95
CA PRO A 30 -53.03 -17.95 15.72
C PRO A 30 -53.26 -17.60 17.20
N GLU A 31 -54.31 -16.84 17.53
CA GLU A 31 -54.59 -16.41 18.90
C GLU A 31 -55.26 -17.49 19.77
N CYS A 32 -56.25 -18.20 19.23
CA CYS A 32 -57.05 -19.17 20.02
C CYS A 32 -56.94 -20.61 19.55
N GLY A 33 -56.25 -20.88 18.44
CA GLY A 33 -56.07 -22.21 17.87
C GLY A 33 -57.32 -22.82 17.22
N TRP A 34 -58.45 -22.11 17.17
CA TRP A 34 -59.67 -22.62 16.53
C TRP A 34 -59.48 -22.77 15.02
N VAL A 35 -59.76 -23.97 14.51
CA VAL A 35 -59.69 -24.28 13.07
C VAL A 35 -61.07 -24.09 12.45
N TYR A 36 -61.17 -23.26 11.42
CA TYR A 36 -62.42 -22.97 10.72
C TYR A 36 -62.20 -22.87 9.21
N SER A 37 -63.26 -23.02 8.42
CA SER A 37 -63.20 -22.85 6.97
C SER A 37 -63.50 -21.40 6.61
N ALA A 38 -62.59 -20.75 5.90
CA ALA A 38 -62.73 -19.40 5.37
C ALA A 38 -62.75 -19.42 3.84
N GLN A 39 -63.53 -18.53 3.22
CA GLN A 39 -63.54 -18.35 1.76
C GLN A 39 -62.45 -17.37 1.37
N VAL A 40 -61.41 -17.85 0.69
CA VAL A 40 -60.27 -17.05 0.23
C VAL A 40 -60.23 -16.99 -1.29
N TYR A 41 -59.67 -15.91 -1.84
CA TYR A 41 -59.41 -15.78 -3.27
C TYR A 41 -58.16 -16.56 -3.66
N ARG A 42 -58.27 -17.34 -4.75
CA ARG A 42 -57.17 -18.11 -5.37
C ARG A 42 -56.72 -17.53 -6.70
N SER A 43 -57.61 -16.80 -7.36
CA SER A 43 -57.34 -16.08 -8.60
C SER A 43 -58.14 -14.78 -8.60
N LEU A 44 -57.57 -13.74 -9.18
CA LEU A 44 -58.16 -12.42 -9.30
C LEU A 44 -57.91 -11.89 -10.70
N ASN A 45 -58.98 -11.48 -11.37
CA ASN A 45 -58.92 -10.74 -12.62
C ASN A 45 -59.24 -9.27 -12.35
N VAL A 46 -58.26 -8.40 -12.56
CA VAL A 46 -58.38 -6.97 -12.21
C VAL A 46 -59.25 -6.22 -13.21
N ALA A 47 -59.34 -6.67 -14.46
CA ALA A 47 -60.24 -6.07 -15.44
C ALA A 47 -61.72 -6.31 -15.07
N THR A 48 -62.05 -7.45 -14.46
CA THR A 48 -63.43 -7.71 -14.00
C THR A 48 -63.71 -7.17 -12.60
N ASP A 49 -62.71 -7.19 -11.70
CA ASP A 49 -62.85 -6.79 -10.30
C ASP A 49 -61.78 -5.78 -9.83
N PRO A 50 -61.80 -4.52 -10.32
CA PRO A 50 -60.74 -3.54 -10.06
C PRO A 50 -60.53 -3.23 -8.57
N LYS A 51 -61.63 -3.16 -7.80
CA LYS A 51 -61.60 -2.88 -6.35
C LYS A 51 -60.84 -3.96 -5.56
N LEU A 52 -60.91 -5.21 -6.00
CA LEU A 52 -60.15 -6.29 -5.39
C LEU A 52 -58.66 -6.19 -5.76
N GLY A 53 -58.34 -5.70 -6.96
CA GLY A 53 -56.96 -5.38 -7.36
C GLY A 53 -56.32 -4.35 -6.45
N GLU A 54 -57.01 -3.24 -6.16
CA GLU A 54 -56.56 -2.24 -5.19
C GLU A 54 -56.36 -2.85 -3.79
N THR A 55 -57.27 -3.73 -3.37
CA THR A 55 -57.19 -4.41 -2.07
C THR A 55 -55.98 -5.34 -1.96
N VAL A 56 -55.60 -6.04 -3.06
CA VAL A 56 -54.36 -6.84 -3.12
C VAL A 56 -53.13 -5.95 -3.02
N LEU A 57 -53.09 -4.85 -3.76
CA LEU A 57 -51.95 -3.93 -3.73
C LEU A 57 -51.78 -3.25 -2.37
N ALA A 58 -52.88 -3.05 -1.63
CA ALA A 58 -52.87 -2.58 -0.25
C ALA A 58 -52.47 -3.67 0.78
N GLY A 59 -52.34 -4.93 0.36
CA GLY A 59 -52.01 -6.06 1.25
C GLY A 59 -53.17 -6.57 2.11
N GLY A 60 -54.40 -6.16 1.81
CA GLY A 60 -55.59 -6.46 2.63
C GLY A 60 -56.48 -7.59 2.11
N LEU A 61 -56.07 -8.34 1.07
CA LEU A 61 -56.87 -9.45 0.55
C LEU A 61 -56.68 -10.72 1.42
N ASN A 62 -57.70 -11.59 1.46
CA ASN A 62 -57.69 -12.84 2.21
C ASN A 62 -57.56 -12.68 3.73
N VAL A 63 -58.22 -11.66 4.30
CA VAL A 63 -58.40 -11.51 5.75
C VAL A 63 -59.72 -12.16 6.18
N ALA A 64 -59.67 -13.04 7.17
CA ALA A 64 -60.84 -13.74 7.72
C ALA A 64 -60.96 -13.46 9.23
N GLU A 65 -62.18 -13.22 9.71
CA GLU A 65 -62.44 -13.02 11.16
C GLU A 65 -62.68 -14.37 11.84
N CYS A 66 -61.99 -14.61 12.96
CA CYS A 66 -62.17 -15.84 13.73
C CYS A 66 -63.58 -15.91 14.34
N PRO A 67 -64.36 -16.99 14.13
CA PRO A 67 -65.70 -17.13 14.72
C PRO A 67 -65.73 -17.23 16.26
N LEU A 68 -64.59 -17.51 16.90
CA LEU A 68 -64.48 -17.71 18.34
C LEU A 68 -64.02 -16.46 19.10
N CYS A 69 -62.94 -15.81 18.64
CA CYS A 69 -62.36 -14.64 19.30
C CYS A 69 -62.54 -13.32 18.54
N SER A 70 -63.12 -13.34 17.34
CA SER A 70 -63.32 -12.19 16.45
C SER A 70 -62.04 -11.49 15.98
N GLU A 71 -60.86 -12.07 16.20
CA GLU A 71 -59.60 -11.49 15.74
C GLU A 71 -59.45 -11.68 14.21
N PRO A 72 -59.09 -10.62 13.45
CA PRO A 72 -58.80 -10.73 12.03
C PRO A 72 -57.50 -11.50 11.78
N CYS A 73 -57.57 -12.50 10.91
CA CYS A 73 -56.46 -13.37 10.54
C CYS A 73 -56.18 -13.24 9.05
N THR A 74 -54.97 -12.80 8.68
CA THR A 74 -54.53 -12.82 7.28
C THR A 74 -54.20 -14.26 6.88
N VAL A 75 -54.88 -14.77 5.86
CA VAL A 75 -54.70 -16.14 5.38
C VAL A 75 -53.62 -16.15 4.29
N ALA A 76 -52.44 -16.68 4.61
CA ALA A 76 -51.35 -16.82 3.67
C ALA A 76 -51.66 -17.94 2.65
N VAL A 77 -52.19 -17.56 1.49
CA VAL A 77 -52.42 -18.45 0.35
C VAL A 77 -51.87 -17.84 -0.94
N PRO A 78 -51.31 -18.65 -1.85
CA PRO A 78 -50.96 -18.18 -3.19
C PRO A 78 -52.20 -17.69 -3.95
N LEU A 79 -52.02 -16.60 -4.69
CA LEU A 79 -53.06 -15.92 -5.46
C LEU A 79 -52.58 -15.67 -6.89
N ILE A 80 -53.33 -16.11 -7.88
CA ILE A 80 -53.09 -15.73 -9.28
C ILE A 80 -53.61 -14.31 -9.49
N TYR A 81 -52.74 -13.39 -9.90
CA TYR A 81 -53.07 -12.02 -10.26
C TYR A 81 -53.04 -11.88 -11.78
N HIS A 82 -54.18 -11.53 -12.37
CA HIS A 82 -54.33 -11.37 -13.81
C HIS A 82 -54.83 -9.97 -14.14
N ASP A 83 -54.05 -9.23 -14.92
CA ASP A 83 -54.42 -7.95 -15.50
C ASP A 83 -54.29 -7.99 -17.04
N PRO A 84 -55.42 -8.15 -17.76
CA PRO A 84 -55.45 -8.09 -19.22
C PRO A 84 -55.03 -6.73 -19.83
N HIS A 85 -55.08 -5.63 -19.07
CA HIS A 85 -54.72 -4.30 -19.56
C HIS A 85 -53.21 -4.07 -19.60
N LEU A 86 -52.47 -4.69 -18.67
CA LEU A 86 -51.00 -4.63 -18.55
C LEU A 86 -50.31 -5.92 -19.05
N PRO A 87 -50.95 -6.66 -19.97
CA PRO A 87 -50.71 -8.09 -20.23
C PRO A 87 -49.95 -8.84 -19.13
N LEU A 88 -50.47 -8.80 -17.89
CA LEU A 88 -49.78 -9.34 -16.72
C LEU A 88 -50.52 -10.57 -16.19
N PHE A 89 -49.82 -11.70 -16.14
CA PHE A 89 -50.30 -12.93 -15.52
C PHE A 89 -49.23 -13.46 -14.56
N THR A 90 -49.45 -13.31 -13.25
CA THR A 90 -48.43 -13.63 -12.25
C THR A 90 -49.01 -14.36 -11.03
N VAL A 91 -48.25 -15.28 -10.46
CA VAL A 91 -48.59 -15.89 -9.18
C VAL A 91 -47.99 -15.06 -8.05
N LEU A 92 -48.85 -14.52 -7.19
CA LEU A 92 -48.46 -13.87 -5.96
C LEU A 92 -48.27 -14.93 -4.87
N VAL A 93 -47.03 -15.19 -4.50
CA VAL A 93 -46.67 -16.11 -3.41
C VAL A 93 -46.44 -15.30 -2.13
N PRO A 94 -47.14 -15.61 -1.02
CA PRO A 94 -46.87 -14.98 0.27
C PRO A 94 -45.41 -15.19 0.70
N ALA A 95 -44.82 -14.22 1.38
CA ALA A 95 -43.42 -14.32 1.82
C ALA A 95 -43.13 -15.56 2.68
N SER A 96 -44.10 -16.00 3.50
CA SER A 96 -44.01 -17.21 4.31
C SER A 96 -44.01 -18.53 3.52
N MET A 97 -44.38 -18.49 2.23
CA MET A 97 -44.50 -19.67 1.37
C MET A 97 -43.48 -19.67 0.22
N ARG A 98 -42.38 -18.91 0.34
CA ARG A 98 -41.33 -18.86 -0.71
C ARG A 98 -40.77 -20.23 -1.07
N HIS A 99 -40.59 -21.11 -0.09
CA HIS A 99 -40.11 -22.48 -0.31
C HIS A 99 -41.05 -23.33 -1.21
N ALA A 100 -42.35 -23.01 -1.24
CA ALA A 100 -43.35 -23.72 -2.02
C ALA A 100 -43.56 -23.10 -3.42
N GLU A 101 -42.70 -22.18 -3.85
CA GLU A 101 -42.87 -21.47 -5.12
C GLU A 101 -42.91 -22.42 -6.33
N LEU A 102 -41.97 -23.37 -6.40
CA LEU A 102 -41.91 -24.34 -7.49
C LEU A 102 -43.18 -25.19 -7.54
N ASP A 103 -43.63 -25.72 -6.41
CA ASP A 103 -44.85 -26.53 -6.32
C ASP A 103 -46.08 -25.73 -6.77
N VAL A 104 -46.22 -24.49 -6.29
CA VAL A 104 -47.32 -23.60 -6.67
C VAL A 104 -47.27 -23.24 -8.15
N ARG A 105 -46.08 -23.05 -8.71
CA ARG A 105 -45.91 -22.73 -10.13
C ARG A 105 -46.27 -23.94 -11.00
N ILE A 106 -45.85 -25.14 -10.60
CA ILE A 106 -46.21 -26.40 -11.25
C ILE A 106 -47.73 -26.56 -11.26
N ASP A 107 -48.40 -26.40 -10.11
CA ASP A 107 -49.87 -26.51 -10.00
C ASP A 107 -50.61 -25.58 -10.97
N VAL A 108 -50.12 -24.35 -11.15
CA VAL A 108 -50.73 -23.37 -12.06
C VAL A 108 -50.46 -23.74 -13.52
N LEU A 109 -49.25 -24.20 -13.84
CA LEU A 109 -48.91 -24.66 -15.19
C LEU A 109 -49.69 -25.91 -15.59
N GLU A 110 -49.91 -26.85 -14.67
CA GLU A 110 -50.76 -28.02 -14.88
C GLU A 110 -52.22 -27.60 -15.14
N GLN A 111 -52.77 -26.69 -14.33
CA GLN A 111 -54.11 -26.13 -14.57
C GLN A 111 -54.22 -25.41 -15.92
N LEU A 112 -53.17 -24.71 -16.36
CA LEU A 112 -53.14 -24.08 -17.68
C LEU A 112 -53.03 -25.12 -18.79
N ALA A 113 -52.26 -26.19 -18.61
CA ALA A 113 -52.12 -27.27 -19.60
C ALA A 113 -53.43 -28.06 -19.82
N GLU A 114 -54.25 -28.20 -18.77
CA GLU A 114 -55.57 -28.83 -18.85
C GLU A 114 -56.68 -27.89 -19.37
N GLU A 115 -56.41 -26.59 -19.51
CA GLU A 115 -57.41 -25.60 -19.90
C GLU A 115 -57.70 -25.67 -21.42
N PRO A 116 -58.99 -25.76 -21.84
CA PRO A 116 -59.37 -25.81 -23.25
C PRO A 116 -59.34 -24.43 -23.95
N ALA A 117 -59.04 -23.36 -23.22
CA ALA A 117 -59.00 -21.98 -23.72
C ALA A 117 -57.66 -21.68 -24.40
N ASP A 118 -57.68 -20.82 -25.41
CA ASP A 118 -56.46 -20.33 -26.08
C ASP A 118 -55.60 -19.52 -25.10
N ILE A 119 -54.33 -19.89 -24.94
CA ILE A 119 -53.41 -19.33 -23.95
C ILE A 119 -52.50 -18.29 -24.64
N PRO A 120 -52.69 -16.99 -24.37
CA PRO A 120 -51.86 -15.93 -24.96
C PRO A 120 -50.40 -16.00 -24.50
N PRO A 121 -49.44 -15.45 -25.27
CA PRO A 121 -48.02 -15.48 -24.91
C PRO A 121 -47.70 -14.95 -23.51
N TYR A 122 -48.37 -13.86 -23.08
CA TYR A 122 -48.16 -13.28 -21.76
C TYR A 122 -48.64 -14.16 -20.59
N VAL A 123 -49.51 -15.14 -20.85
CA VAL A 123 -49.95 -16.14 -19.87
C VAL A 123 -49.01 -17.35 -19.86
N ARG A 124 -48.41 -17.68 -21.02
CA ARG A 124 -47.37 -18.72 -21.11
C ARG A 124 -46.10 -18.31 -20.38
N ASP A 125 -45.76 -17.02 -20.42
CA ASP A 125 -44.67 -16.44 -19.63
C ASP A 125 -45.12 -16.17 -18.17
N LEU A 126 -45.59 -17.23 -17.50
CA LEU A 126 -46.06 -17.15 -16.12
C LEU A 126 -44.91 -16.69 -15.22
N THR A 127 -45.07 -15.52 -14.61
CA THR A 127 -44.09 -14.96 -13.67
C THR A 127 -44.52 -15.14 -12.23
N VAL A 128 -43.57 -15.24 -11.30
CA VAL A 128 -43.86 -15.31 -9.87
C VAL A 128 -43.46 -13.99 -9.21
N SER A 129 -44.34 -13.47 -8.35
CA SER A 129 -44.12 -12.26 -7.56
C SER A 129 -44.16 -12.60 -6.08
N TYR A 130 -43.07 -12.33 -5.36
CA TYR A 130 -42.99 -12.58 -3.92
C TYR A 130 -43.53 -11.38 -3.15
N GLY A 131 -44.76 -11.50 -2.63
CA GLY A 131 -45.43 -10.43 -1.92
C GLY A 131 -45.82 -9.23 -2.80
N THR A 132 -46.52 -8.27 -2.19
CA THR A 132 -47.19 -7.17 -2.90
C THR A 132 -46.24 -6.09 -3.41
N SER A 133 -45.04 -5.97 -2.84
CA SER A 133 -43.99 -5.04 -3.29
C SER A 133 -43.40 -5.44 -4.65
N ALA A 134 -43.11 -6.72 -4.85
CA ALA A 134 -42.64 -7.25 -6.14
C ALA A 134 -43.70 -7.07 -7.24
N LEU A 135 -44.98 -7.30 -6.90
CA LEU A 135 -46.10 -7.07 -7.80
C LEU A 135 -46.22 -5.58 -8.20
N LYS A 136 -46.07 -4.65 -7.26
CA LYS A 136 -46.10 -3.19 -7.53
C LYS A 136 -44.98 -2.77 -8.48
N LYS A 137 -43.73 -3.16 -8.18
CA LYS A 137 -42.57 -2.85 -9.05
C LYS A 137 -42.78 -3.39 -10.47
N ARG A 138 -43.33 -4.60 -10.60
CA ARG A 138 -43.61 -5.19 -11.91
C ARG A 138 -44.69 -4.44 -12.69
N ILE A 139 -45.76 -4.02 -12.01
CA ILE A 139 -46.80 -3.17 -12.61
C ILE A 139 -46.21 -1.84 -13.08
N GLU A 140 -45.37 -1.21 -12.26
CA GLU A 140 -44.68 0.05 -12.57
C GLU A 140 -43.80 -0.09 -13.81
N MET A 141 -42.92 -1.11 -13.86
CA MET A 141 -42.08 -1.42 -15.01
C MET A 141 -42.88 -1.70 -16.29
N LEU A 142 -44.06 -2.32 -16.19
CA LEU A 142 -44.92 -2.60 -17.35
C LEU A 142 -45.75 -1.39 -17.78
N SER A 143 -45.91 -0.40 -16.90
CA SER A 143 -46.64 0.84 -17.18
C SER A 143 -45.77 1.97 -17.78
N GLU A 144 -44.45 1.82 -17.77
CA GLU A 144 -43.51 2.79 -18.36
C GLU A 144 -43.62 2.87 -19.90
N PRO A 145 -43.67 4.08 -20.50
CA PRO A 145 -43.72 4.26 -21.96
C PRO A 145 -42.49 3.67 -22.67
N GLU A 146 -42.67 3.05 -23.85
CA GLU A 146 -41.56 2.47 -24.64
C GLU A 146 -40.49 3.51 -25.09
N GLU A 147 -40.84 4.79 -25.16
CA GLU A 147 -39.91 5.87 -25.56
C GLU A 147 -38.83 6.12 -24.50
N ASP A 148 -39.19 6.15 -23.22
CA ASP A 148 -38.25 6.38 -22.11
C ASP A 148 -37.26 5.22 -21.94
N LYS A 149 -37.70 3.98 -22.24
CA LYS A 149 -36.83 2.79 -22.23
C LYS A 149 -35.79 2.81 -23.35
N ARG A 150 -36.14 3.29 -24.55
CA ARG A 150 -35.19 3.40 -25.67
C ARG A 150 -34.11 4.45 -25.39
N GLU A 151 -34.47 5.60 -24.83
CA GLU A 151 -33.48 6.61 -24.44
C GLU A 151 -32.55 6.12 -23.33
N ALA A 152 -33.08 5.42 -22.33
CA ALA A 152 -32.27 4.86 -21.25
C ALA A 152 -31.29 3.79 -21.76
N LEU A 153 -31.72 2.93 -22.69
CA LEU A 153 -30.87 1.93 -23.33
C LEU A 153 -29.77 2.58 -24.18
N GLN A 154 -30.09 3.59 -25.01
CA GLN A 154 -29.09 4.31 -25.80
C GLN A 154 -28.05 5.07 -24.95
N ARG A 155 -28.46 5.62 -23.81
CA ARG A 155 -27.51 6.26 -22.87
C ARG A 155 -26.58 5.23 -22.23
N ARG A 156 -27.08 4.04 -21.94
CA ARG A 156 -26.29 2.94 -21.37
C ARG A 156 -25.32 2.35 -22.39
N GLU A 157 -25.74 2.22 -23.64
CA GLU A 157 -24.91 1.72 -24.76
C GLU A 157 -23.73 2.67 -25.03
N LYS A 158 -23.99 3.98 -25.14
CA LYS A 158 -22.92 5.00 -25.26
C LYS A 158 -21.94 5.04 -24.08
N SER A 159 -22.43 4.72 -22.88
CA SER A 159 -21.59 4.66 -21.67
C SER A 159 -20.67 3.43 -21.70
N ILE A 160 -21.14 2.32 -22.26
CA ILE A 160 -20.35 1.10 -22.43
C ILE A 160 -19.26 1.32 -23.49
N GLU A 161 -19.61 1.86 -24.66
CA GLU A 161 -18.65 2.19 -25.73
C GLU A 161 -17.54 3.15 -25.24
N ALA A 162 -17.91 4.18 -24.47
CA ALA A 162 -16.93 5.12 -23.91
C ALA A 162 -15.97 4.45 -22.91
N ARG A 163 -16.44 3.41 -22.22
CA ARG A 163 -15.65 2.66 -21.24
C ARG A 163 -14.74 1.63 -21.89
N GLU A 164 -15.19 0.99 -22.96
CA GLU A 164 -14.37 0.09 -23.79
C GLU A 164 -13.19 0.86 -24.40
N HIS A 165 -13.42 2.02 -25.02
CA HIS A 165 -12.33 2.86 -25.53
C HIS A 165 -11.39 3.42 -24.46
N ALA A 166 -11.83 3.54 -23.20
CA ALA A 166 -10.95 3.93 -22.10
C ALA A 166 -10.07 2.75 -21.64
N LEU A 167 -10.60 1.53 -21.71
CA LEU A 167 -9.86 0.31 -21.38
C LEU A 167 -8.82 -0.02 -22.45
N GLU A 168 -9.17 0.08 -23.74
CA GLU A 168 -8.25 -0.13 -24.86
C GLU A 168 -7.03 0.80 -24.76
N ARG A 169 -7.24 2.09 -24.52
CA ARG A 169 -6.13 3.06 -24.34
C ARG A 169 -5.25 2.71 -23.14
N ARG A 170 -5.84 2.21 -22.07
CA ARG A 170 -5.10 1.83 -20.85
C ARG A 170 -4.32 0.53 -21.07
N GLU A 171 -4.83 -0.39 -21.87
CA GLU A 171 -4.15 -1.61 -22.27
C GLU A 171 -2.93 -1.31 -23.14
N GLU A 172 -3.07 -0.40 -24.11
CA GLU A 172 -1.94 0.11 -24.92
C GLU A 172 -0.86 0.76 -24.05
N GLU A 173 -1.24 1.60 -23.09
CA GLU A 173 -0.30 2.23 -22.15
C GLU A 173 0.43 1.20 -21.26
N LEU A 174 -0.26 0.14 -20.84
CA LEU A 174 0.32 -0.91 -20.02
C LEU A 174 1.31 -1.77 -20.80
N LEU A 175 1.02 -2.08 -22.07
CA LEU A 175 1.92 -2.82 -22.95
C LEU A 175 3.25 -2.07 -23.18
N VAL A 176 3.17 -0.76 -23.47
CA VAL A 176 4.38 0.08 -23.61
C VAL A 176 5.20 0.09 -22.32
N ARG A 177 4.53 0.15 -21.17
CA ARG A 177 5.19 0.15 -19.86
C ARG A 177 5.82 -1.20 -19.52
N GLU A 178 5.22 -2.30 -19.95
CA GLU A 178 5.76 -3.65 -19.78
C GLU A 178 7.03 -3.85 -20.63
N GLU A 179 7.05 -3.37 -21.87
CA GLU A 179 8.25 -3.34 -22.71
C GLU A 179 9.39 -2.51 -22.07
N ASP A 180 9.06 -1.34 -21.52
CA ASP A 180 10.02 -0.49 -20.82
C ASP A 180 10.61 -1.16 -19.56
N VAL A 181 9.78 -1.91 -18.82
CA VAL A 181 10.22 -2.64 -17.63
C VAL A 181 11.10 -3.81 -18.02
N SER A 182 10.72 -4.57 -19.06
CA SER A 182 11.50 -5.68 -19.59
C SER A 182 12.88 -5.22 -20.08
N SER A 183 12.94 -4.11 -20.83
CA SER A 183 14.21 -3.51 -21.27
C SER A 183 15.10 -3.10 -20.10
N LYS A 184 14.53 -2.50 -19.06
CA LYS A 184 15.28 -2.14 -17.84
C LYS A 184 15.78 -3.37 -17.08
N GLN A 185 15.02 -4.46 -17.08
CA GLN A 185 15.41 -5.71 -16.42
C GLN A 185 16.61 -6.36 -17.13
N GLU A 186 16.62 -6.37 -18.48
CA GLU A 186 17.77 -6.84 -19.26
C GLU A 186 19.02 -5.98 -19.01
N ASP A 187 18.87 -4.65 -18.95
CA ASP A 187 19.95 -3.72 -18.62
C ASP A 187 20.53 -3.97 -17.22
N LEU A 188 19.67 -4.27 -16.24
CA LEU A 188 20.09 -4.57 -14.88
C LEU A 188 20.85 -5.89 -14.80
N LEU A 189 20.39 -6.94 -15.49
CA LEU A 189 21.08 -8.22 -15.59
C LEU A 189 22.45 -8.09 -16.28
N GLY A 190 22.54 -7.25 -17.32
CA GLY A 190 23.80 -6.92 -17.97
C GLY A 190 24.78 -6.20 -17.03
N ARG A 191 24.28 -5.27 -16.22
CA ARG A 191 25.08 -4.56 -15.20
C ARG A 191 25.53 -5.47 -14.07
N GLU A 192 24.68 -6.37 -13.60
CA GLU A 192 25.01 -7.36 -12.59
C GLU A 192 26.16 -8.26 -13.07
N SER A 193 26.05 -8.82 -14.27
CA SER A 193 27.11 -9.62 -14.89
C SER A 193 28.44 -8.85 -15.02
N ALA A 194 28.37 -7.56 -15.38
CA ALA A 194 29.56 -6.71 -15.45
C ALA A 194 30.18 -6.41 -14.07
N LEU A 195 29.35 -6.29 -13.03
CA LEU A 195 29.80 -6.12 -11.66
C LEU A 195 30.47 -7.39 -11.13
N GLU A 196 29.91 -8.56 -11.42
CA GLU A 196 30.50 -9.85 -11.04
C GLU A 196 31.87 -10.06 -11.69
N GLU A 197 32.01 -9.74 -12.98
CA GLU A 197 33.30 -9.83 -13.69
C GLU A 197 34.31 -8.85 -13.08
N ARG A 198 33.87 -7.63 -12.78
CA ARG A 198 34.73 -6.62 -12.14
C ARG A 198 35.12 -7.01 -10.73
N GLU A 199 34.23 -7.64 -9.98
CA GLU A 199 34.53 -8.18 -8.65
C GLU A 199 35.54 -9.32 -8.74
N ARG A 200 35.41 -10.21 -9.74
CA ARG A 200 36.41 -11.25 -10.02
C ARG A 200 37.79 -10.64 -10.27
N VAL A 201 37.88 -9.59 -11.09
CA VAL A 201 39.13 -8.86 -11.36
C VAL A 201 39.68 -8.21 -10.08
N LEU A 202 38.83 -7.61 -9.25
CA LEU A 202 39.25 -6.97 -7.99
C LEU A 202 39.71 -7.99 -6.95
N ARG A 203 39.04 -9.15 -6.82
CA ARG A 203 39.48 -10.25 -5.96
C ARG A 203 40.86 -10.76 -6.40
N ALA A 204 41.08 -10.92 -7.71
CA ALA A 204 42.38 -11.29 -8.25
C ALA A 204 43.47 -10.24 -7.95
N ALA A 205 43.16 -8.95 -8.11
CA ALA A 205 44.10 -7.87 -7.81
C ALA A 205 44.41 -7.75 -6.31
N ARG A 206 43.42 -7.96 -5.42
CA ARG A 206 43.62 -7.98 -3.96
C ARG A 206 44.53 -9.14 -3.55
N ALA A 207 44.31 -10.33 -4.11
CA ALA A 207 45.18 -11.48 -3.88
C ALA A 207 46.62 -11.20 -4.34
N GLU A 208 46.81 -10.48 -5.45
CA GLU A 208 48.14 -10.05 -5.89
C GLU A 208 48.81 -9.08 -4.91
N ILE A 209 48.09 -8.05 -4.47
CA ILE A 209 48.60 -7.08 -3.50
C ILE A 209 48.94 -7.76 -2.17
N GLU A 210 48.16 -8.74 -1.74
CA GLU A 210 48.43 -9.49 -0.51
C GLU A 210 49.70 -10.35 -0.63
N ARG A 211 49.90 -11.00 -1.80
CA ARG A 211 51.15 -11.70 -2.13
C ARG A 211 52.35 -10.75 -2.13
N GLU A 212 52.22 -9.58 -2.76
CA GLU A 212 53.29 -8.57 -2.76
C GLU A 212 53.57 -8.04 -1.34
N ARG A 213 52.55 -7.79 -0.53
CA ARG A 213 52.71 -7.36 0.86
C ARG A 213 53.40 -8.42 1.71
N GLU A 214 53.08 -9.69 1.51
CA GLU A 214 53.72 -10.79 2.21
C GLU A 214 55.19 -10.95 1.80
N ALA A 215 55.48 -10.82 0.49
CA ALA A 215 56.85 -10.76 -0.02
C ALA A 215 57.63 -9.56 0.56
N LEU A 216 57.01 -8.37 0.62
CA LEU A 216 57.59 -7.17 1.22
C LEU A 216 57.80 -7.31 2.73
N ARG A 217 56.91 -7.99 3.46
CA ARG A 217 57.09 -8.32 4.89
C ARG A 217 58.28 -9.26 5.08
N GLY A 218 58.43 -10.28 4.23
CA GLY A 218 59.60 -11.15 4.21
C GLY A 218 60.90 -10.35 3.97
N LEU A 219 60.92 -9.51 2.94
CA LEU A 219 62.04 -8.61 2.63
C LEU A 219 62.34 -7.62 3.75
N ALA A 220 61.31 -7.10 4.44
CA ALA A 220 61.48 -6.18 5.56
C ALA A 220 62.09 -6.87 6.79
N LEU A 221 61.71 -8.12 7.07
CA LEU A 221 62.32 -8.93 8.12
C LEU A 221 63.79 -9.24 7.79
N ASP A 222 64.10 -9.57 6.52
CA ASP A 222 65.46 -9.77 6.05
C ASP A 222 66.30 -8.48 6.12
N LEU A 223 65.73 -7.34 5.72
CA LEU A 223 66.38 -6.02 5.84
C LEU A 223 66.56 -5.60 7.31
N ALA A 224 65.64 -5.93 8.20
CA ALA A 224 65.78 -5.70 9.64
C ALA A 224 66.91 -6.57 10.24
N ALA A 225 67.06 -7.81 9.77
CA ALA A 225 68.18 -8.68 10.12
C ALA A 225 69.52 -8.15 9.57
N GLN A 226 69.53 -7.62 8.35
CA GLN A 226 70.70 -6.99 7.73
C GLN A 226 71.07 -5.64 8.39
N ARG A 227 70.08 -4.85 8.84
CA ARG A 227 70.27 -3.57 9.55
C ARG A 227 70.94 -3.73 10.91
N LYS A 228 70.73 -4.85 11.62
CA LYS A 228 71.51 -5.18 12.83
C LYS A 228 73.02 -5.37 12.56
N ARG A 229 73.45 -5.54 11.30
CA ARG A 229 74.83 -5.90 10.93
C ARG A 229 75.65 -4.79 10.25
N ARG A 230 75.12 -3.60 9.96
CA ARG A 230 75.89 -2.57 9.22
C ARG A 230 75.82 -1.16 9.85
N LYS A 231 76.99 -0.63 10.23
CA LYS A 231 77.25 0.80 10.51
C LYS A 231 77.71 1.52 9.23
N LYS A 232 77.15 2.73 9.02
CA LYS A 232 77.56 3.85 8.12
C LYS A 232 77.01 3.88 6.67
N PRO A 233 76.44 5.01 6.19
CA PRO A 233 75.96 5.18 4.80
C PRO A 233 76.89 6.08 3.94
N PRO A 234 76.84 5.96 2.59
CA PRO A 234 77.03 7.10 1.68
C PRO A 234 76.04 7.05 0.46
N PRO A 235 76.09 7.91 -0.58
CA PRO A 235 74.98 8.79 -1.00
C PRO A 235 74.33 8.42 -2.37
N LEU A 236 73.25 9.14 -2.70
CA LEU A 236 72.45 9.06 -3.95
C LEU A 236 73.19 9.51 -5.22
N PRO A 237 72.71 9.08 -6.41
CA PRO A 237 72.61 9.98 -7.56
C PRO A 237 71.23 9.95 -8.25
N ALA A 238 71.03 10.96 -9.10
CA ALA A 238 69.80 11.44 -9.71
C ALA A 238 69.55 10.95 -11.16
N ASP A 239 68.40 11.43 -11.69
CA ASP A 239 67.93 11.54 -13.08
C ASP A 239 67.32 10.32 -13.79
N VAL A 240 66.05 10.45 -14.23
CA VAL A 240 65.64 10.46 -15.65
C VAL A 240 64.33 11.27 -15.83
N THR A 241 64.30 12.07 -16.90
CA THR A 241 63.28 13.01 -17.37
C THR A 241 62.33 12.42 -18.45
N THR A 242 61.02 12.70 -18.29
CA THR A 242 59.92 13.06 -19.25
C THR A 242 59.78 12.42 -20.67
N PRO A 243 58.54 12.17 -21.19
CA PRO A 243 57.74 13.25 -21.84
C PRO A 243 56.18 13.20 -21.73
N ALA A 244 55.59 14.35 -22.13
CA ALA A 244 54.18 14.81 -22.15
C ALA A 244 53.32 14.16 -23.27
N LYS A 245 52.00 14.36 -23.49
CA LYS A 245 50.86 15.23 -23.06
C LYS A 245 49.56 14.52 -23.63
N PRO A 246 48.29 14.82 -23.25
CA PRO A 246 47.63 16.10 -23.57
C PRO A 246 46.78 16.69 -22.43
N SER A 247 46.46 17.98 -22.60
CA SER A 247 45.83 18.89 -21.64
C SER A 247 44.29 18.90 -21.69
N PRO A 248 43.64 18.92 -20.52
CA PRO A 248 42.45 19.74 -20.25
C PRO A 248 42.86 21.01 -19.46
N ALA A 249 42.04 22.07 -19.50
CA ALA A 249 42.31 23.42 -19.01
C ALA A 249 43.15 23.50 -17.71
N GLU A 250 44.32 24.14 -17.80
CA GLU A 250 45.23 24.35 -16.67
C GLU A 250 44.62 25.30 -15.64
N LEU A 251 44.61 24.86 -14.38
CA LEU A 251 44.24 25.65 -13.21
C LEU A 251 45.22 26.83 -13.10
N LYS A 252 44.79 28.03 -13.49
CA LYS A 252 45.59 29.25 -13.33
C LYS A 252 45.60 29.64 -11.85
N LEU A 253 46.62 29.17 -11.13
CA LEU A 253 46.87 29.48 -9.72
C LEU A 253 47.10 30.99 -9.44
N GLU A 254 47.22 31.80 -10.49
CA GLU A 254 47.47 33.25 -10.45
C GLU A 254 46.24 34.07 -10.00
N ASP A 255 45.03 33.52 -10.12
CA ASP A 255 43.76 34.16 -9.74
C ASP A 255 43.29 33.76 -8.31
N ARG A 256 44.21 33.40 -7.42
CA ARG A 256 43.94 32.82 -6.08
C ARG A 256 44.78 33.54 -5.00
N PRO A 257 44.37 33.48 -3.70
CA PRO A 257 45.15 34.08 -2.61
C PRO A 257 46.57 33.51 -2.58
N GLN A 258 47.58 34.39 -2.72
CA GLN A 258 48.98 34.00 -2.87
C GLN A 258 49.50 33.19 -1.67
N ASP A 259 49.01 33.49 -0.48
CA ASP A 259 49.33 32.83 0.80
C ASP A 259 48.83 31.37 0.86
N GLU A 260 47.66 31.06 0.32
CA GLU A 260 47.13 29.70 0.22
C GLU A 260 47.79 28.94 -0.93
N VAL A 261 48.04 29.59 -2.07
CA VAL A 261 48.81 29.02 -3.19
C VAL A 261 50.21 28.58 -2.76
N ASP A 262 50.87 29.38 -1.91
CA ASP A 262 52.20 29.07 -1.38
C ASP A 262 52.16 27.89 -0.38
N ARG A 263 51.08 27.76 0.42
CA ARG A 263 50.84 26.58 1.28
C ARG A 263 50.55 25.31 0.47
N TRP A 264 49.77 25.41 -0.59
CA TRP A 264 49.47 24.27 -1.47
C TRP A 264 50.71 23.79 -2.21
N ARG A 265 51.57 24.72 -2.65
CA ARG A 265 52.90 24.42 -3.23
C ARG A 265 53.86 23.76 -2.24
N ALA A 266 53.66 23.95 -0.92
CA ALA A 266 54.42 23.28 0.13
C ALA A 266 53.92 21.86 0.45
N GLY A 267 52.91 21.35 -0.27
CA GLY A 267 52.38 19.98 -0.10
C GLY A 267 51.31 19.84 0.97
N ASP A 268 50.81 20.95 1.51
CA ASP A 268 49.98 21.02 2.71
C ASP A 268 48.52 21.41 2.37
N ALA A 269 47.98 20.93 1.25
CA ALA A 269 46.61 21.24 0.80
C ALA A 269 45.60 20.19 1.30
N PRO A 270 44.93 20.39 2.46
CA PRO A 270 43.79 19.58 2.86
C PRO A 270 42.52 20.02 2.13
N THR A 271 41.50 19.17 2.21
CA THR A 271 40.11 19.53 1.88
C THR A 271 39.68 20.75 2.71
N GLY A 272 39.38 21.88 2.06
CA GLY A 272 39.14 23.15 2.75
C GLY A 272 38.18 24.09 2.00
N CYS A 273 37.62 25.05 2.73
CA CYS A 273 36.69 26.06 2.22
C CYS A 273 37.19 27.47 2.59
N PHE A 274 37.30 28.37 1.62
CA PHE A 274 37.74 29.75 1.87
C PHE A 274 37.03 30.74 0.93
N LEU A 275 37.15 32.03 1.28
CA LEU A 275 36.55 33.14 0.55
C LEU A 275 37.65 34.04 -0.02
N HIS A 276 37.55 34.40 -1.30
CA HIS A 276 38.48 35.33 -1.95
C HIS A 276 37.76 36.19 -2.98
N GLU A 277 37.91 37.52 -2.90
CA GLU A 277 37.25 38.49 -3.78
C GLU A 277 35.72 38.28 -3.95
N GLY A 278 35.03 37.92 -2.86
CA GLY A 278 33.58 37.66 -2.88
C GLY A 278 33.19 36.32 -3.52
N LYS A 279 34.14 35.44 -3.79
CA LYS A 279 33.91 34.10 -4.37
C LYS A 279 34.28 33.00 -3.38
N VAL A 280 33.44 31.98 -3.29
CA VAL A 280 33.63 30.83 -2.41
C VAL A 280 34.40 29.75 -3.16
N TYR A 281 35.53 29.33 -2.59
CA TYR A 281 36.39 28.30 -3.14
C TYR A 281 36.43 27.08 -2.22
N LEU A 282 36.21 25.91 -2.81
CA LEU A 282 36.40 24.61 -2.19
C LEU A 282 37.60 23.92 -2.80
N THR A 283 38.43 23.32 -1.96
CA THR A 283 39.58 22.53 -2.39
C THR A 283 39.40 21.11 -1.91
N ALA A 284 39.76 20.13 -2.74
CA ALA A 284 39.75 18.73 -2.35
C ALA A 284 40.84 17.93 -3.05
N ARG A 285 41.38 16.96 -2.31
CA ARG A 285 42.34 15.98 -2.82
C ARG A 285 41.61 14.71 -3.23
N VAL A 286 41.83 14.23 -4.45
CA VAL A 286 41.14 13.04 -5.00
C VAL A 286 42.12 11.99 -5.51
N ALA A 287 41.83 10.72 -5.21
CA ALA A 287 42.69 9.57 -5.52
C ALA A 287 42.58 9.08 -6.98
N ARG A 288 41.43 9.30 -7.65
CA ARG A 288 41.16 8.80 -9.01
C ARG A 288 41.09 9.93 -10.04
N ARG A 289 42.09 9.99 -10.92
CA ARG A 289 42.33 11.10 -11.87
C ARG A 289 41.34 11.19 -13.04
N SER A 290 40.67 10.10 -13.42
CA SER A 290 39.80 10.04 -14.61
C SER A 290 38.35 10.41 -14.32
N VAL A 291 37.80 10.09 -13.15
CA VAL A 291 36.36 10.24 -12.85
C VAL A 291 35.94 11.71 -12.79
N TYR A 292 36.73 12.55 -12.11
CA TYR A 292 36.39 13.96 -11.87
C TYR A 292 36.80 14.92 -13.00
N ARG A 293 37.38 14.41 -14.09
CA ARG A 293 37.75 15.23 -15.25
C ARG A 293 36.58 15.49 -16.19
N HIS A 294 35.57 14.64 -16.17
CA HIS A 294 34.53 14.61 -17.20
C HIS A 294 33.18 15.14 -16.72
N ARG A 295 32.92 15.20 -15.40
CA ARG A 295 31.68 15.75 -14.84
C ARG A 295 31.90 16.50 -13.52
N PRO A 296 31.22 17.65 -13.31
CA PRO A 296 31.21 18.32 -12.03
C PRO A 296 30.42 17.50 -10.99
N PRO A 297 30.80 17.53 -9.70
CA PRO A 297 29.99 16.92 -8.65
C PRO A 297 28.75 17.77 -8.32
N THR A 298 27.69 17.13 -7.85
CA THR A 298 26.51 17.80 -7.29
C THR A 298 26.80 18.21 -5.85
N LEU A 299 26.58 19.48 -5.51
CA LEU A 299 26.77 19.99 -4.15
C LEU A 299 25.44 20.09 -3.40
N LEU A 300 25.37 19.49 -2.22
CA LEU A 300 24.25 19.61 -1.28
C LEU A 300 24.67 20.49 -0.09
N ALA A 301 23.85 21.48 0.24
CA ALA A 301 24.02 22.33 1.42
C ALA A 301 23.19 21.78 2.59
N GLN A 302 23.85 21.15 3.56
CA GLN A 302 23.17 20.47 4.67
C GLN A 302 23.37 21.18 6.00
N LEU A 303 22.33 21.11 6.85
CA LEU A 303 22.39 21.46 8.26
C LEU A 303 22.00 20.22 9.08
N ARG A 304 22.95 19.73 9.88
CA ARG A 304 22.75 18.54 10.72
C ARG A 304 22.90 18.87 12.20
N ARG A 305 22.05 18.23 13.01
CA ARG A 305 22.18 18.23 14.46
C ARG A 305 22.72 16.87 14.90
N ILE A 306 23.90 16.84 15.51
CA ILE A 306 24.52 15.63 16.07
C ILE A 306 24.78 15.91 17.55
N ASP A 307 24.19 15.12 18.45
CA ASP A 307 24.28 15.26 19.91
C ASP A 307 24.11 16.70 20.41
N GLY A 308 23.06 17.36 19.92
CA GLY A 308 22.71 18.71 20.34
C GLY A 308 23.47 19.84 19.62
N SER A 309 24.48 19.51 18.81
CA SER A 309 25.36 20.47 18.13
C SER A 309 25.04 20.59 16.65
N TRP A 310 25.06 21.82 16.11
CA TRP A 310 24.72 22.10 14.72
C TRP A 310 25.96 22.19 13.84
N LEU A 311 25.88 21.55 12.68
CA LEU A 311 26.93 21.56 11.67
C LEU A 311 26.34 21.93 10.32
N VAL A 312 26.91 22.96 9.69
CA VAL A 312 26.64 23.28 8.28
C VAL A 312 27.73 22.63 7.46
N GLY A 313 27.38 22.01 6.34
CA GLY A 313 28.42 21.67 5.39
C GLY A 313 27.91 21.34 4.00
N LEU A 314 28.90 21.31 3.11
CA LEU A 314 28.70 21.02 1.71
C LEU A 314 29.14 19.58 1.44
N ILE A 315 28.26 18.79 0.83
CA ILE A 315 28.56 17.43 0.37
C ILE A 315 28.62 17.45 -1.15
N GLY A 316 29.78 17.08 -1.70
CA GLY A 316 29.95 16.85 -3.13
C GLY A 316 29.73 15.38 -3.47
N LEU A 317 28.71 15.07 -4.27
CA LEU A 317 28.45 13.75 -4.81
C LEU A 317 28.93 13.64 -6.26
N PRO A 318 29.62 12.56 -6.66
CA PRO A 318 29.85 12.32 -8.07
C PRO A 318 28.51 12.08 -8.76
N ASP A 319 28.25 12.75 -9.89
CA ASP A 319 27.09 12.44 -10.74
C ASP A 319 27.28 11.02 -11.31
N LEU A 320 26.56 10.06 -10.73
CA LEU A 320 26.57 8.64 -11.10
C LEU A 320 25.52 8.34 -12.17
N SER A 321 25.35 9.21 -13.16
CA SER A 321 24.57 8.86 -14.36
C SER A 321 25.52 8.26 -15.41
N PRO A 322 25.29 7.07 -15.99
CA PRO A 322 26.11 6.60 -17.09
C PRO A 322 26.07 7.63 -18.23
N ALA A 323 27.22 7.93 -18.84
CA ALA A 323 27.21 8.63 -20.13
C ALA A 323 26.59 7.67 -21.13
N SER A 324 25.37 7.96 -21.60
CA SER A 324 24.93 7.44 -22.87
C SER A 324 25.81 8.10 -23.93
N ASP A 325 26.69 7.30 -24.53
CA ASP A 325 27.38 7.69 -25.75
C ASP A 325 26.30 7.79 -26.85
N GLY A 326 25.81 9.02 -27.04
CA GLY A 326 24.95 9.35 -28.17
C GLY A 326 25.79 9.33 -29.45
N GLU A 327 25.63 8.26 -30.24
CA GLU A 327 25.90 8.30 -31.66
C GLU A 327 24.98 9.34 -32.33
N GLY A 328 25.56 10.23 -33.11
CA GLY A 328 24.81 11.13 -33.99
C GLY A 328 25.58 12.40 -34.33
N GLU A 329 26.39 12.34 -35.39
CA GLU A 329 26.29 13.30 -36.50
C GLU A 329 27.22 12.88 -37.65
N GLY A 330 26.62 12.66 -38.81
CA GLY A 330 27.30 12.33 -40.04
C GLY A 330 27.88 13.56 -40.74
N ALA A 331 28.90 13.31 -41.56
CA ALA A 331 29.15 14.01 -42.81
C ALA A 331 30.10 13.15 -43.66
N ASP A 332 29.59 12.72 -44.82
CA ASP A 332 30.24 12.57 -46.13
C ASP A 332 31.74 12.20 -46.17
N ASP A 333 32.10 11.08 -46.80
CA ASP A 333 32.50 11.09 -48.22
C ASP A 333 32.90 9.69 -48.73
N GLU A 334 32.85 9.56 -50.04
CA GLU A 334 32.96 8.37 -50.88
C GLU A 334 34.22 7.47 -50.71
N ALA A 335 34.02 6.22 -51.15
CA ALA A 335 34.93 5.44 -52.02
C ALA A 335 35.63 4.19 -51.44
N ARG A 336 35.11 3.04 -51.92
CA ARG A 336 35.82 1.92 -52.58
C ARG A 336 36.87 1.10 -51.80
N ARG A 337 36.61 -0.22 -51.89
CA ARG A 337 37.55 -1.35 -52.06
C ARG A 337 38.33 -1.73 -50.81
N ASP A 338 38.72 -2.96 -50.59
CA ASP A 338 38.37 -4.32 -51.03
C ASP A 338 39.30 -5.19 -50.16
N GLU A 339 38.91 -6.45 -49.96
CA GLU A 339 39.82 -7.57 -49.68
C GLU A 339 40.59 -7.66 -48.34
N SER A 340 40.29 -8.79 -47.67
CA SER A 340 41.26 -9.83 -47.25
C SER A 340 41.83 -9.82 -45.81
N LYS A 341 41.10 -10.58 -44.98
CA LYS A 341 41.60 -11.69 -44.10
C LYS A 341 42.74 -12.52 -44.78
N PRO A 342 43.47 -13.45 -44.11
CA PRO A 342 43.33 -13.94 -42.73
C PRO A 342 44.63 -14.41 -41.99
N ALA A 343 44.43 -14.90 -40.75
CA ALA A 343 45.02 -16.09 -40.12
C ALA A 343 46.49 -16.08 -39.62
N ALA A 344 46.72 -16.45 -38.35
CA ALA A 344 46.79 -17.83 -37.86
C ALA A 344 47.41 -17.94 -36.43
N SER A 345 46.84 -18.84 -35.62
CA SER A 345 47.40 -19.56 -34.44
C SER A 345 48.67 -20.39 -34.82
N PRO A 346 49.37 -21.23 -33.99
CA PRO A 346 48.93 -22.06 -32.83
C PRO A 346 49.95 -22.12 -31.62
N VAL A 347 49.60 -22.45 -30.34
CA VAL A 347 49.27 -23.72 -29.63
C VAL A 347 50.46 -24.60 -29.12
N LYS A 348 50.31 -25.12 -27.88
CA LYS A 348 50.88 -26.33 -27.17
C LYS A 348 52.19 -26.19 -26.35
N ASP A 349 52.47 -26.89 -25.23
CA ASP A 349 52.09 -28.18 -24.59
C ASP A 349 52.40 -28.08 -23.05
N THR A 350 51.59 -28.51 -22.07
CA THR A 350 51.32 -29.84 -21.40
C THR A 350 52.41 -30.57 -20.58
N ALA A 351 51.94 -31.07 -19.40
CA ALA A 351 52.30 -32.27 -18.60
C ALA A 351 53.27 -32.13 -17.38
N ALA A 352 53.21 -32.89 -16.27
CA ALA A 352 52.21 -33.70 -15.52
C ALA A 352 52.89 -34.33 -14.25
N ARG A 353 52.10 -34.76 -13.23
CA ARG A 353 52.32 -35.79 -12.14
C ARG A 353 53.15 -35.42 -10.88
N ALA A 354 52.88 -35.90 -9.64
CA ALA A 354 51.81 -36.72 -9.01
C ALA A 354 51.92 -36.76 -7.45
N ALA A 355 50.79 -37.03 -6.76
CA ALA A 355 50.53 -37.69 -5.44
C ALA A 355 51.18 -37.12 -4.12
N THR A 356 50.56 -37.08 -2.93
CA THR A 356 49.63 -38.02 -2.24
C THR A 356 49.03 -37.37 -0.95
N SER A 357 47.83 -37.82 -0.57
CA SER A 357 47.23 -37.94 0.79
C SER A 357 46.73 -36.72 1.58
N GLY A 358 45.43 -36.78 1.94
CA GLY A 358 44.83 -35.99 3.03
C GLY A 358 43.31 -35.82 2.86
N GLU A 359 42.52 -36.56 3.64
CA GLU A 359 41.09 -36.28 3.91
C GLU A 359 40.93 -34.80 4.31
N ILE A 360 39.89 -34.12 3.79
CA ILE A 360 39.14 -33.04 4.46
C ILE A 360 37.88 -32.74 3.60
N VAL A 361 36.75 -33.15 4.16
CA VAL A 361 35.48 -32.41 4.29
C VAL A 361 35.36 -31.12 3.46
N SER A 362 34.36 -31.12 2.57
CA SER A 362 33.76 -29.94 1.94
C SER A 362 33.45 -28.88 3.00
N ARG A 363 34.25 -27.82 2.96
CA ARG A 363 34.25 -26.71 3.89
C ARG A 363 33.43 -25.57 3.27
N ASP A 364 32.11 -25.70 3.34
CA ASP A 364 31.18 -24.56 3.30
C ASP A 364 30.55 -24.41 4.68
N GLU A 365 31.42 -24.15 5.66
CA GLU A 365 31.03 -23.48 6.89
C GLU A 365 32.03 -22.35 7.13
N GLN A 366 31.46 -21.19 7.41
CA GLN A 366 32.08 -20.00 7.98
C GLN A 366 32.94 -19.17 7.03
N GLN A 367 32.27 -18.27 6.33
CA GLN A 367 32.33 -16.88 6.81
C GLN A 367 30.99 -16.15 6.63
N GLN A 368 30.15 -16.27 7.66
CA GLN A 368 29.48 -15.06 8.16
C GLN A 368 30.56 -14.03 8.50
N GLY A 369 30.32 -12.78 8.13
CA GLY A 369 31.05 -11.65 8.68
C GLY A 369 31.91 -10.89 7.69
N ALA A 370 31.30 -10.34 6.65
CA ALA A 370 31.55 -8.95 6.28
C ALA A 370 30.33 -8.50 5.48
N ALA A 371 29.48 -7.68 6.09
CA ALA A 371 28.77 -6.66 5.32
C ALA A 371 29.87 -5.90 4.57
N GLY A 372 30.09 -6.28 3.32
CA GLY A 372 31.13 -5.69 2.48
C GLY A 372 30.78 -4.22 2.36
N ALA A 373 31.66 -3.37 2.90
CA ALA A 373 31.65 -1.95 2.65
C ALA A 373 31.34 -1.74 1.17
N VAL A 374 30.20 -1.12 0.89
CA VAL A 374 29.95 -0.45 -0.37
C VAL A 374 31.18 0.40 -0.57
N ASP A 375 32.00 0.08 -1.59
CA ASP A 375 33.21 0.85 -1.89
C ASP A 375 32.73 2.30 -2.06
N ASP A 376 33.09 3.13 -1.07
CA ASP A 376 32.71 4.52 -0.95
C ASP A 376 32.84 5.20 -2.32
N ALA A 377 31.72 5.59 -2.93
CA ALA A 377 31.78 6.71 -3.85
C ALA A 377 32.39 7.86 -3.02
N PRO A 378 33.55 8.44 -3.41
CA PRO A 378 34.19 9.42 -2.53
C PRO A 378 33.32 10.68 -2.50
N SER A 379 32.44 10.78 -1.52
CA SER A 379 31.68 11.99 -1.25
C SER A 379 32.66 13.00 -0.65
N LEU A 380 32.81 14.16 -1.27
CA LEU A 380 33.64 15.23 -0.73
C LEU A 380 32.86 15.98 0.35
N LEU A 381 33.50 16.31 1.47
CA LEU A 381 32.85 16.95 2.61
C LEU A 381 33.59 18.21 3.06
N TRP A 382 32.87 19.32 3.14
CA TRP A 382 33.38 20.59 3.65
C TRP A 382 32.51 21.09 4.80
N PRO A 383 32.90 20.85 6.07
CA PRO A 383 32.21 21.44 7.20
C PRO A 383 32.53 22.93 7.30
N ILE A 384 31.49 23.74 7.49
CA ILE A 384 31.57 25.20 7.61
C ILE A 384 31.21 25.55 9.05
N ASN A 385 32.09 26.27 9.74
CA ASN A 385 31.84 26.69 11.12
C ASN A 385 31.11 28.04 11.17
N PRO A 386 29.79 28.09 11.44
CA PRO A 386 29.04 29.33 11.55
C PRO A 386 29.42 30.18 12.78
N GLY A 387 30.06 29.58 13.79
CA GLY A 387 30.61 30.29 14.94
C GLY A 387 31.87 31.10 14.61
N ALA A 388 32.59 30.76 13.54
CA ALA A 388 33.79 31.46 13.11
C ALA A 388 33.47 32.62 12.15
N HIS A 389 34.23 33.72 12.24
CA HIS A 389 34.08 34.87 11.33
C HIS A 389 34.20 34.46 9.85
N ARG A 390 35.15 33.57 9.52
CA ARG A 390 35.34 33.05 8.16
C ARG A 390 34.14 32.24 7.67
N GLY A 391 33.57 31.38 8.51
CA GLY A 391 32.41 30.57 8.12
C GLY A 391 31.14 31.41 7.93
N ARG A 392 30.92 32.45 8.76
CA ARG A 392 29.83 33.41 8.53
C ARG A 392 29.98 34.16 7.21
N ALA A 393 31.20 34.58 6.86
CA ALA A 393 31.45 35.25 5.59
C ALA A 393 31.16 34.33 4.39
N VAL A 394 31.58 33.05 4.45
CA VAL A 394 31.26 32.05 3.42
C VAL A 394 29.75 31.84 3.30
N LEU A 395 29.05 31.64 4.42
CA LEU A 395 27.59 31.44 4.39
C LEU A 395 26.83 32.68 3.92
N GLY A 396 27.33 33.88 4.22
CA GLY A 396 26.78 35.13 3.70
C GLY A 396 26.83 35.19 2.18
N GLU A 397 27.98 34.89 1.58
CA GLU A 397 28.15 34.89 0.12
C GLU A 397 27.33 33.79 -0.56
N LEU A 398 27.31 32.57 0.00
CA LEU A 398 26.46 31.48 -0.50
C LEU A 398 24.96 31.79 -0.36
N GLY A 399 24.58 32.61 0.63
CA GLY A 399 23.22 33.08 0.84
C GLY A 399 22.81 34.18 -0.14
N GLU A 400 23.74 35.00 -0.64
CA GLU A 400 23.45 35.97 -1.72
C GLU A 400 23.27 35.25 -3.05
N ARG A 401 24.21 34.38 -3.41
CA ARG A 401 24.14 33.52 -4.59
C ARG A 401 24.94 32.25 -4.33
N PHE A 402 24.32 31.09 -4.52
CA PHE A 402 25.01 29.81 -4.31
C PHE A 402 25.88 29.47 -5.52
N VAL A 403 27.07 30.08 -5.58
CA VAL A 403 28.11 29.79 -6.56
C VAL A 403 29.37 29.34 -5.84
N VAL A 404 29.85 28.16 -6.20
CA VAL A 404 31.01 27.53 -5.59
C VAL A 404 32.03 27.20 -6.66
N HIS A 405 33.27 27.64 -6.45
CA HIS A 405 34.40 27.25 -7.27
C HIS A 405 35.12 26.06 -6.63
N LEU A 406 35.09 24.91 -7.27
CA LEU A 406 35.72 23.68 -6.77
C LEU A 406 37.05 23.43 -7.49
N ASP A 407 38.14 23.50 -6.75
CA ASP A 407 39.50 23.20 -7.21
C ASP A 407 39.91 21.80 -6.73
N LEU A 408 40.15 20.88 -7.68
CA LEU A 408 40.55 19.50 -7.38
C LEU A 408 42.06 19.31 -7.57
N PHE A 409 42.67 18.57 -6.65
CA PHE A 409 44.10 18.25 -6.64
C PHE A 409 44.32 16.73 -6.56
N ASP A 410 45.43 16.24 -7.12
CA ASP A 410 45.82 14.83 -7.00
C ASP A 410 46.56 14.51 -5.69
N GLU A 411 46.90 13.23 -5.51
CA GLU A 411 47.65 12.71 -4.35
C GLU A 411 49.07 13.29 -4.22
N GLU A 412 49.57 14.03 -5.21
CA GLU A 412 50.82 14.78 -5.15
C GLU A 412 50.59 16.30 -5.07
N SER A 413 49.35 16.72 -4.77
CA SER A 413 48.92 18.12 -4.66
C SER A 413 49.08 18.94 -5.96
N ARG A 414 49.08 18.27 -7.11
CA ARG A 414 49.06 18.92 -8.43
C ARG A 414 47.62 19.23 -8.83
N PRO A 415 47.34 20.41 -9.40
CA PRO A 415 46.00 20.76 -9.82
C PRO A 415 45.48 19.84 -10.92
N LEU A 416 44.23 19.40 -10.80
CA LEU A 416 43.55 18.52 -11.76
C LEU A 416 42.54 19.25 -12.61
N SER A 417 41.64 20.02 -11.99
CA SER A 417 40.53 20.72 -12.65
C SER A 417 39.89 21.73 -11.71
N THR A 418 39.35 22.82 -12.27
CA THR A 418 38.47 23.77 -11.57
C THR A 418 37.07 23.69 -12.16
N TRP A 419 36.06 23.66 -11.30
CA TRP A 419 34.65 23.70 -11.66
C TRP A 419 33.97 24.90 -11.01
N THR A 420 32.98 25.47 -11.68
CA THR A 420 32.06 26.44 -11.07
C THR A 420 30.70 25.78 -11.01
N ILE A 421 30.17 25.62 -9.80
CA ILE A 421 28.90 24.95 -9.51
C ILE A 421 27.93 26.02 -9.04
N GLU A 422 26.80 26.12 -9.73
CA GLU A 422 25.69 27.02 -9.39
C GLU A 422 24.43 26.18 -9.15
N ALA A 423 23.71 26.47 -8.06
CA ALA A 423 22.49 25.76 -7.68
C ALA A 423 21.49 26.70 -7.00
N PRO A 424 20.17 26.42 -7.02
CA PRO A 424 19.16 27.27 -6.39
C PRO A 424 19.06 27.04 -4.87
N LEU A 425 20.19 27.12 -4.15
CA LEU A 425 20.28 26.81 -2.71
C LEU A 425 20.55 28.04 -1.83
N ALA A 426 20.53 29.24 -2.40
CA ALA A 426 20.82 30.49 -1.68
C ALA A 426 19.85 30.70 -0.49
N GLU A 427 18.55 30.52 -0.71
CA GLU A 427 17.52 30.61 0.33
C GLU A 427 17.65 29.51 1.40
N ASN A 428 18.05 28.30 1.02
CA ASN A 428 18.35 27.23 1.99
C ASN A 428 19.49 27.66 2.92
N VAL A 429 20.55 28.29 2.37
CA VAL A 429 21.66 28.80 3.18
C VAL A 429 21.20 29.93 4.11
N ARG A 430 20.34 30.84 3.66
CA ARG A 430 19.76 31.89 4.53
C ARG A 430 18.96 31.29 5.68
N LEU A 431 18.11 30.31 5.41
CA LEU A 431 17.35 29.58 6.43
C LEU A 431 18.28 28.89 7.43
N ILE A 432 19.36 28.27 6.94
CA ILE A 432 20.38 27.65 7.79
C ILE A 432 21.07 28.69 8.68
N VAL A 433 21.46 29.84 8.13
CA VAL A 433 22.10 30.94 8.88
C VAL A 433 21.16 31.49 9.95
N GLU A 434 19.87 31.68 9.63
CA GLU A 434 18.86 32.13 10.59
C GLU A 434 18.73 31.16 11.78
N ARG A 435 18.58 29.86 11.50
CA ARG A 435 18.43 28.82 12.54
C ARG A 435 19.66 28.70 13.42
N VAL A 436 20.84 28.79 12.81
CA VAL A 436 22.09 28.74 13.54
C VAL A 436 22.32 30.00 14.36
N GLY A 437 21.89 31.17 13.88
CA GLY A 437 21.99 32.44 14.61
C GLY A 437 21.23 32.46 15.94
N GLN A 438 20.31 31.52 16.14
CA GLN A 438 19.54 31.34 17.38
C GLN A 438 20.27 30.46 18.42
N VAL A 439 21.44 29.90 18.10
CA VAL A 439 22.16 28.92 18.93
C VAL A 439 23.63 29.32 19.10
N GLU A 440 24.14 29.25 20.33
CA GLU A 440 25.56 29.50 20.63
C GLU A 440 26.41 28.25 20.33
N ILE A 441 27.43 28.39 19.48
CA ILE A 441 28.29 27.26 19.02
C ILE A 441 29.71 27.46 19.52
N ALA A 442 30.14 26.58 20.44
CA ALA A 442 31.51 26.55 20.94
C ALA A 442 32.50 25.94 19.93
N PRO A 443 33.75 26.42 19.83
CA PRO A 443 34.74 25.89 18.87
C PRO A 443 35.06 24.40 19.04
N GLU A 444 35.16 23.91 20.28
CA GLU A 444 35.45 22.49 20.58
C GLU A 444 34.31 21.56 20.15
N MET A 445 33.08 22.06 20.26
CA MET A 445 31.86 21.38 19.85
C MET A 445 31.81 21.19 18.33
N PHE A 446 32.24 22.19 17.57
CA PHE A 446 32.30 22.12 16.09
C PHE A 446 33.26 21.04 15.59
N GLU A 447 34.47 20.94 16.17
CA GLU A 447 35.46 19.94 15.76
C GLU A 447 35.00 18.51 16.06
N ALA A 448 34.45 18.29 17.26
CA ALA A 448 33.88 16.99 17.63
C ALA A 448 32.71 16.58 16.73
N THR A 449 31.83 17.54 16.39
CA THR A 449 30.66 17.32 15.52
C THR A 449 31.10 17.03 14.08
N SER A 450 32.08 17.78 13.57
CA SER A 450 32.67 17.58 12.24
C SER A 450 33.37 16.22 12.11
N ALA A 451 34.08 15.77 13.14
CA ALA A 451 34.71 14.45 13.14
C ALA A 451 33.68 13.32 13.10
N ARG A 452 32.56 13.47 13.81
CA ARG A 452 31.48 12.48 13.81
C ARG A 452 30.70 12.46 12.51
N TRP A 453 30.45 13.62 11.91
CA TRP A 453 29.78 13.69 10.61
C TRP A 453 30.60 13.03 9.51
N ARG A 454 31.94 13.20 9.55
CA ARG A 454 32.88 12.47 8.68
C ARG A 454 32.88 10.96 8.91
N ALA A 455 32.48 10.50 10.09
CA ALA A 455 32.43 9.07 10.44
C ALA A 455 31.10 8.41 10.08
N LEU A 456 30.03 9.17 9.79
CA LEU A 456 28.77 8.62 9.28
C LEU A 456 28.97 8.01 7.89
N ASP A 457 28.21 6.98 7.54
CA ASP A 457 28.19 6.46 6.17
C ASP A 457 27.53 7.46 5.19
N VAL A 458 27.70 7.23 3.88
CA VAL A 458 27.18 8.14 2.84
C VAL A 458 25.65 8.20 2.87
N GLU A 459 24.96 7.09 3.12
CA GLU A 459 23.49 7.03 3.14
C GLU A 459 22.89 7.80 4.33
N GLU A 460 23.50 7.72 5.50
CA GLU A 460 23.15 8.47 6.71
C GLU A 460 23.36 9.97 6.49
N ARG A 461 24.45 10.35 5.79
CA ARG A 461 24.70 11.75 5.41
C ARG A 461 23.66 12.27 4.42
N LEU A 462 23.29 11.48 3.41
CA LEU A 462 22.29 11.86 2.41
C LEU A 462 20.85 11.74 2.91
N GLY A 463 20.64 11.07 4.04
CA GLY A 463 19.33 10.85 4.61
C GLY A 463 18.58 9.67 3.95
N ARG A 464 17.90 8.89 4.79
CA ARG A 464 17.13 7.69 4.42
C ARG A 464 15.72 7.93 3.89
N LYS A 465 15.04 9.04 4.24
CA LYS A 465 13.68 9.30 3.68
C LYS A 465 13.82 9.72 2.22
N GLN A 466 13.04 9.12 1.33
CA GLN A 466 12.99 9.48 -0.08
C GLN A 466 11.84 10.46 -0.35
N HIS A 467 12.02 11.36 -1.32
CA HIS A 467 10.97 12.22 -1.85
C HIS A 467 11.02 12.20 -3.38
N ASN A 468 9.86 12.35 -4.02
CA ASN A 468 9.75 12.34 -5.48
C ASN A 468 9.55 13.75 -6.07
N PHE A 469 9.79 14.79 -5.28
CA PHE A 469 9.64 16.17 -5.75
C PHE A 469 10.68 16.57 -6.81
N SER A 470 10.17 17.20 -7.85
CA SER A 470 10.86 17.89 -8.93
C SER A 470 10.30 19.32 -9.05
N GLU A 471 10.95 20.18 -9.83
CA GLU A 471 10.48 21.55 -10.08
C GLU A 471 9.03 21.59 -10.61
N ASP A 472 8.70 20.66 -11.52
CA ASP A 472 7.38 20.57 -12.15
C ASP A 472 6.37 19.71 -11.36
N SER A 473 6.70 19.29 -10.14
CA SER A 473 5.76 18.52 -9.31
C SER A 473 4.44 19.27 -9.09
N PHE A 474 3.33 18.59 -9.39
CA PHE A 474 1.97 19.14 -9.35
C PHE A 474 1.79 20.38 -10.25
N ALA A 475 2.49 20.46 -11.37
CA ALA A 475 2.27 21.50 -12.38
C ALA A 475 0.89 21.37 -13.05
N ASP A 476 0.41 20.14 -13.24
CA ASP A 476 -0.94 19.87 -13.75
C ASP A 476 -1.82 19.29 -12.64
N LEU A 477 -2.93 19.97 -12.37
CA LEU A 477 -3.92 19.62 -11.35
C LEU A 477 -5.32 19.82 -11.95
N PRO A 478 -5.75 18.88 -12.82
CA PRO A 478 -6.93 19.06 -13.65
C PRO A 478 -8.23 18.96 -12.84
N SER A 479 -8.22 18.23 -11.73
CA SER A 479 -9.44 17.88 -10.99
C SER A 479 -9.31 18.04 -9.46
N PRO A 480 -10.43 18.20 -8.74
CA PRO A 480 -10.43 18.24 -7.28
C PRO A 480 -9.81 17.00 -6.60
N ALA A 481 -10.04 15.78 -7.12
CA ALA A 481 -9.45 14.58 -6.53
C ALA A 481 -7.92 14.58 -6.61
N ALA A 482 -7.36 15.00 -7.76
CA ALA A 482 -5.91 15.14 -7.92
C ALA A 482 -5.31 16.18 -6.95
N VAL A 483 -6.03 17.29 -6.72
CA VAL A 483 -5.62 18.32 -5.75
C VAL A 483 -5.68 17.80 -4.32
N ARG A 484 -6.70 17.01 -3.96
CA ARG A 484 -6.84 16.40 -2.63
C ARG A 484 -5.69 15.43 -2.33
N LEU A 485 -5.28 14.60 -3.30
CA LEU A 485 -4.10 13.75 -3.17
C LEU A 485 -2.82 14.58 -2.93
N ALA A 486 -2.64 15.64 -3.72
CA ALA A 486 -1.51 16.55 -3.58
C ALA A 486 -1.48 17.24 -2.19
N LEU A 487 -2.64 17.66 -1.67
CA LEU A 487 -2.77 18.20 -0.31
C LEU A 487 -2.35 17.18 0.76
N GLY A 488 -2.71 15.91 0.63
CA GLY A 488 -2.27 14.86 1.54
C GLY A 488 -0.74 14.73 1.61
N ILE A 489 -0.10 14.63 0.43
CA ILE A 489 1.36 14.54 0.32
C ILE A 489 2.03 15.79 0.89
N LEU A 490 1.54 16.98 0.53
CA LEU A 490 2.13 18.23 0.98
C LEU A 490 1.89 18.51 2.47
N ASN A 491 0.77 18.08 3.05
CA ASN A 491 0.55 18.19 4.49
C ASN A 491 1.56 17.34 5.26
N TYR A 492 1.82 16.11 4.82
CA TYR A 492 2.87 15.26 5.42
C TYR A 492 4.26 15.92 5.35
N TRP A 493 4.65 16.43 4.18
CA TRP A 493 5.97 17.04 4.00
C TRP A 493 6.08 18.47 4.55
N SER A 494 4.96 19.14 4.84
CA SER A 494 4.92 20.44 5.51
C SER A 494 4.88 20.32 7.04
N GLU A 495 4.78 19.11 7.60
CA GLU A 495 5.02 18.91 9.02
C GLU A 495 6.44 19.34 9.38
N ARG A 496 6.62 20.01 10.53
CA ARG A 496 7.87 20.65 10.93
C ARG A 496 9.11 19.74 10.78
N GLU A 497 9.01 18.48 11.23
CA GLU A 497 10.14 17.55 11.17
C GLU A 497 10.47 17.10 9.74
N ASN A 498 9.45 16.93 8.89
CA ASN A 498 9.61 16.48 7.51
C ASN A 498 10.06 17.62 6.60
N GLU A 499 9.55 18.84 6.81
CA GLU A 499 10.00 20.03 6.11
C GLU A 499 11.47 20.34 6.44
N ASP A 500 11.83 20.25 7.72
CA ASP A 500 13.21 20.38 8.16
C ASP A 500 14.11 19.34 7.51
N TYR A 501 13.63 18.10 7.42
CA TYR A 501 14.36 17.04 6.74
C TYR A 501 14.56 17.33 5.24
N LEU A 502 13.49 17.68 4.54
CA LEU A 502 13.52 17.97 3.10
C LEU A 502 14.49 19.12 2.77
N LEU A 503 14.44 20.21 3.55
CA LEU A 503 15.21 21.41 3.27
C LEU A 503 16.66 21.33 3.79
N LEU A 504 16.87 20.77 4.98
CA LEU A 504 18.16 20.81 5.67
C LEU A 504 18.99 19.54 5.48
N VAL A 505 18.35 18.42 5.16
CA VAL A 505 19.03 17.13 4.94
C VAL A 505 19.12 16.82 3.46
N LYS A 506 17.98 16.87 2.76
CA LYS A 506 17.95 16.60 1.31
C LYS A 506 18.36 17.80 0.47
N SER A 507 18.51 18.97 1.08
CA SER A 507 18.87 20.21 0.39
C SER A 507 17.93 20.52 -0.77
N PHE A 508 16.65 20.14 -0.66
CA PHE A 508 15.68 20.46 -1.69
C PHE A 508 15.47 21.99 -1.75
N PRO A 509 15.48 22.61 -2.94
CA PRO A 509 15.43 24.07 -3.05
C PRO A 509 14.19 24.68 -2.38
N LEU A 510 14.41 25.60 -1.43
CA LEU A 510 13.33 26.24 -0.67
C LEU A 510 12.37 27.02 -1.57
N GLU A 511 12.90 27.67 -2.60
CA GLU A 511 12.09 28.39 -3.59
C GLU A 511 11.15 27.45 -4.35
N GLN A 512 11.67 26.31 -4.83
CA GLN A 512 10.87 25.30 -5.51
C GLN A 512 9.83 24.71 -4.56
N TRP A 513 10.19 24.43 -3.31
CA TRP A 513 9.26 23.96 -2.29
C TRP A 513 8.12 24.96 -2.03
N HIS A 514 8.42 26.25 -1.97
CA HIS A 514 7.40 27.30 -1.87
C HIS A 514 6.52 27.38 -3.11
N GLN A 515 7.08 27.24 -4.30
CA GLN A 515 6.31 27.24 -5.56
C GLN A 515 5.37 26.03 -5.66
N ILE A 516 5.82 24.84 -5.27
CA ILE A 516 4.99 23.63 -5.22
C ILE A 516 3.79 23.85 -4.28
N ARG A 517 4.06 24.28 -3.04
CA ARG A 517 2.99 24.53 -2.06
C ARG A 517 2.03 25.61 -2.51
N ARG A 518 2.53 26.71 -3.08
CA ARG A 518 1.69 27.79 -3.61
C ARG A 518 0.74 27.27 -4.69
N ARG A 519 1.25 26.54 -5.70
CA ARG A 519 0.44 25.97 -6.78
C ARG A 519 -0.72 25.11 -6.26
N VAL A 520 -0.41 24.18 -5.35
CA VAL A 520 -1.42 23.27 -4.80
C VAL A 520 -2.42 24.02 -3.91
N VAL A 521 -1.96 24.96 -3.08
CA VAL A 521 -2.84 25.75 -2.20
C VAL A 521 -3.77 26.66 -3.02
N GLU A 522 -3.26 27.36 -4.03
CA GLU A 522 -4.10 28.20 -4.90
C GLU A 522 -5.15 27.35 -5.62
N ARG A 523 -4.76 26.20 -6.18
CA ARG A 523 -5.69 25.29 -6.85
C ARG A 523 -6.70 24.68 -5.89
N ALA A 524 -6.30 24.37 -4.66
CA ALA A 524 -7.19 23.87 -3.63
C ALA A 524 -8.21 24.93 -3.21
N ILE A 525 -7.81 26.20 -3.10
CA ILE A 525 -8.73 27.31 -2.82
C ILE A 525 -9.74 27.47 -3.97
N ASP A 526 -9.31 27.36 -5.24
CA ASP A 526 -10.21 27.46 -6.41
C ASP A 526 -11.35 26.43 -6.40
N PHE A 527 -11.05 25.22 -5.93
CA PHE A 527 -12.01 24.13 -5.75
C PHE A 527 -12.69 24.14 -4.37
N GLY A 528 -12.21 24.96 -3.44
CA GLY A 528 -12.74 25.01 -2.08
C GLY A 528 -12.40 23.77 -1.24
N LEU A 529 -11.23 23.19 -1.43
CA LEU A 529 -10.77 22.07 -0.63
C LEU A 529 -10.19 22.52 0.71
N TYR A 530 -10.37 21.70 1.74
CA TYR A 530 -9.77 21.89 3.05
C TYR A 530 -8.26 21.69 2.97
N LEU A 531 -7.49 22.72 3.34
CA LEU A 531 -6.04 22.74 3.16
C LEU A 531 -5.27 21.94 4.24
N GLY A 532 -5.81 21.80 5.44
CA GLY A 532 -5.07 21.31 6.61
C GLY A 532 -4.20 22.39 7.28
N ASP A 533 -3.83 22.18 8.54
CA ASP A 533 -3.16 23.20 9.37
C ASP A 533 -1.84 23.71 8.79
N PRO A 534 -0.89 22.86 8.34
CA PRO A 534 0.41 23.34 7.86
C PRO A 534 0.29 24.24 6.63
N LEU A 535 -0.58 23.88 5.69
CA LEU A 535 -0.78 24.63 4.45
C LEU A 535 -1.65 25.88 4.66
N THR A 536 -2.55 25.86 5.65
CA THR A 536 -3.29 27.04 6.09
C THR A 536 -2.35 28.10 6.65
N VAL A 537 -1.43 27.72 7.53
CA VAL A 537 -0.40 28.64 8.07
C VAL A 537 0.46 29.19 6.93
N PHE A 538 0.83 28.35 5.97
CA PHE A 538 1.55 28.78 4.78
C PHE A 538 0.76 29.81 3.94
N ALA A 539 -0.52 29.55 3.68
CA ALA A 539 -1.39 30.44 2.92
C ALA A 539 -1.48 31.84 3.53
N LEU A 540 -1.67 31.93 4.85
CA LEU A 540 -1.74 33.19 5.58
C LEU A 540 -0.38 33.90 5.61
N LYS A 541 0.70 33.17 5.90
CA LYS A 541 2.07 33.73 5.95
C LYS A 541 2.49 34.35 4.62
N HIS A 542 2.13 33.70 3.51
CA HIS A 542 2.48 34.14 2.16
C HIS A 542 1.41 35.05 1.52
N LYS A 543 0.41 35.50 2.30
CA LYS A 543 -0.67 36.40 1.88
C LYS A 543 -1.44 35.91 0.66
N ILE A 544 -1.66 34.60 0.58
CA ILE A 544 -2.62 34.01 -0.37
C ILE A 544 -4.05 34.37 0.06
N ALA A 545 -4.28 34.46 1.37
CA ALA A 545 -5.45 35.08 2.00
C ALA A 545 -4.99 36.02 3.14
N GLU A 546 -5.72 37.10 3.41
CA GLU A 546 -5.34 38.05 4.46
C GLU A 546 -5.68 37.52 5.86
N THR A 547 -6.78 36.76 5.97
CA THR A 547 -7.25 36.20 7.25
C THR A 547 -7.79 34.78 7.09
N GLN A 548 -7.78 34.02 8.19
CA GLN A 548 -8.40 32.68 8.23
C GLN A 548 -9.88 32.71 7.87
N ALA A 549 -10.60 33.74 8.33
CA ALA A 549 -12.02 33.92 8.04
C ALA A 549 -12.28 34.19 6.55
N GLU A 550 -11.43 34.98 5.90
CA GLU A 550 -11.51 35.22 4.45
C GLU A 550 -11.25 33.94 3.67
N LEU A 551 -10.19 33.20 4.02
CA LEU A 551 -9.85 31.92 3.40
C LEU A 551 -11.03 30.94 3.48
N LEU A 552 -11.63 30.77 4.67
CA LEU A 552 -12.76 29.88 4.86
C LEU A 552 -14.00 30.30 4.06
N ARG A 553 -14.31 31.61 3.98
CA ARG A 553 -15.43 32.10 3.15
C ARG A 553 -15.21 31.80 1.67
N ILE A 554 -14.00 32.03 1.16
CA ILE A 554 -13.65 31.75 -0.24
C ILE A 554 -13.75 30.24 -0.50
N SER A 555 -13.17 29.41 0.38
CA SER A 555 -13.19 27.96 0.23
C SER A 555 -14.61 27.40 0.30
N VAL A 556 -15.44 27.85 1.24
CA VAL A 556 -16.85 27.42 1.34
C VAL A 556 -17.66 27.81 0.11
N ALA A 557 -17.49 29.03 -0.41
CA ALA A 557 -18.18 29.47 -1.62
C ALA A 557 -17.75 28.66 -2.86
N ASN A 558 -16.44 28.48 -3.04
CA ASN A 558 -15.90 27.70 -4.16
C ASN A 558 -16.32 26.23 -4.09
N PHE A 559 -16.37 25.65 -2.89
CA PHE A 559 -16.79 24.26 -2.73
C PHE A 559 -18.29 24.05 -2.93
N ALA A 560 -19.09 25.08 -2.60
CA ALA A 560 -20.51 25.07 -2.93
C ALA A 560 -20.73 25.01 -4.46
N GLU A 561 -19.95 25.74 -5.25
CA GLU A 561 -20.00 25.66 -6.72
C GLU A 561 -19.62 24.27 -7.26
N VAL A 562 -18.60 23.64 -6.67
CA VAL A 562 -18.17 22.26 -7.00
C VAL A 562 -19.27 21.25 -6.66
N SER A 563 -19.87 21.38 -5.48
CA SER A 563 -20.97 20.53 -4.99
C SER A 563 -22.25 20.68 -5.81
N LEU A 564 -22.53 21.89 -6.33
CA LEU A 564 -23.64 22.18 -7.22
C LEU A 564 -23.36 21.83 -8.69
N ARG A 565 -22.20 21.22 -8.99
CA ARG A 565 -21.77 20.85 -10.35
C ARG A 565 -21.67 22.04 -11.33
N LEU A 566 -21.46 23.24 -10.79
CA LEU A 566 -21.15 24.45 -11.57
C LEU A 566 -19.67 24.46 -12.01
N LYS A 567 -18.81 23.76 -11.26
CA LYS A 567 -17.43 23.43 -11.62
C LYS A 567 -17.30 21.91 -11.86
N PRO A 568 -16.39 21.47 -12.75
CA PRO A 568 -16.11 20.05 -12.93
C PRO A 568 -15.60 19.45 -11.61
N SER A 569 -16.17 18.31 -11.23
CA SER A 569 -15.83 17.57 -10.01
C SER A 569 -15.81 16.09 -10.29
N ASP A 570 -14.72 15.44 -9.93
CA ASP A 570 -14.53 13.99 -9.92
C ASP A 570 -14.55 13.41 -8.50
N LEU A 571 -14.89 14.22 -7.49
CA LEU A 571 -15.04 13.76 -6.11
C LEU A 571 -16.23 12.81 -5.99
N ASP A 572 -16.01 11.72 -5.27
CA ASP A 572 -17.10 10.85 -4.84
C ASP A 572 -17.91 11.47 -3.70
N ALA A 573 -19.02 10.83 -3.34
CA ALA A 573 -19.92 11.36 -2.32
C ALA A 573 -19.27 11.42 -0.92
N ARG A 574 -18.32 10.52 -0.63
CA ARG A 574 -17.62 10.45 0.66
C ARG A 574 -16.59 11.57 0.77
N ASP A 575 -15.76 11.74 -0.25
CA ASP A 575 -14.78 12.82 -0.33
C ASP A 575 -15.45 14.19 -0.24
N GLU A 576 -16.61 14.35 -0.88
CA GLU A 576 -17.40 15.58 -0.77
C GLU A 576 -17.84 15.86 0.67
N TRP A 577 -18.35 14.83 1.35
CA TRP A 577 -18.79 14.93 2.73
C TRP A 577 -17.64 15.21 3.70
N GLU A 578 -16.51 14.53 3.56
CA GLU A 578 -15.33 14.75 4.41
C GLU A 578 -14.80 16.18 4.27
N ASN A 579 -14.76 16.71 3.05
CA ASN A 579 -14.36 18.09 2.82
C ASN A 579 -15.33 19.08 3.48
N TRP A 580 -16.65 18.89 3.33
CA TRP A 580 -17.66 19.71 4.00
C TRP A 580 -17.53 19.66 5.53
N LYS A 581 -17.34 18.46 6.08
CA LYS A 581 -17.16 18.25 7.53
C LYS A 581 -15.99 19.06 8.07
N SER A 582 -14.84 18.99 7.41
CA SER A 582 -13.64 19.75 7.82
C SER A 582 -13.82 21.26 7.67
N LEU A 583 -14.37 21.74 6.56
CA LEU A 583 -14.61 23.18 6.35
C LEU A 583 -15.59 23.77 7.36
N LEU A 584 -16.69 23.07 7.65
CA LEU A 584 -17.69 23.56 8.61
C LEU A 584 -17.14 23.55 10.04
N ALA A 585 -16.38 22.52 10.42
CA ALA A 585 -15.71 22.48 11.72
C ALA A 585 -14.78 23.69 11.92
N GLU A 586 -13.99 24.03 10.90
CA GLU A 586 -13.13 25.22 10.90
C GLU A 586 -13.91 26.53 10.92
N CYS A 587 -15.02 26.62 10.20
CA CYS A 587 -15.90 27.80 10.24
C CYS A 587 -16.45 28.03 11.66
N VAL A 588 -16.88 26.97 12.34
CA VAL A 588 -17.34 27.03 13.74
C VAL A 588 -16.20 27.48 14.65
N GLN A 589 -15.01 26.89 14.52
CA GLN A 589 -13.84 27.24 15.33
C GLN A 589 -13.44 28.71 15.19
N HIS A 590 -13.56 29.26 13.98
CA HIS A 590 -13.14 30.63 13.67
C HIS A 590 -14.29 31.65 13.64
N GLY A 591 -15.51 31.25 14.03
CA GLY A 591 -16.67 32.14 14.10
C GLY A 591 -17.12 32.70 12.75
N VAL A 592 -16.95 31.94 11.67
CA VAL A 592 -17.43 32.28 10.33
C VAL A 592 -18.88 31.80 10.21
N GLU A 593 -19.80 32.74 10.04
CA GLU A 593 -21.21 32.41 9.79
C GLU A 593 -21.38 31.80 8.39
N VAL A 594 -22.05 30.65 8.33
CA VAL A 594 -22.35 29.92 7.09
C VAL A 594 -23.85 30.03 6.82
N GLU A 595 -24.23 30.25 5.56
CA GLU A 595 -25.64 30.36 5.16
C GLU A 595 -26.36 29.00 5.29
N SER A 596 -27.63 29.01 5.70
CA SER A 596 -28.40 27.78 5.92
C SER A 596 -28.53 26.89 4.67
N GLN A 597 -28.47 27.48 3.47
CA GLN A 597 -28.50 26.74 2.21
C GLN A 597 -27.21 25.92 2.01
N ILE A 598 -26.07 26.41 2.47
CA ILE A 598 -24.79 25.70 2.41
C ILE A 598 -24.75 24.57 3.44
N GLU A 599 -25.31 24.79 4.63
CA GLU A 599 -25.49 23.74 5.63
C GLU A 599 -26.39 22.60 5.10
N GLU A 600 -27.46 22.94 4.38
CA GLU A 600 -28.34 21.96 3.74
C GLU A 600 -27.62 21.21 2.60
N LEU A 601 -26.77 21.88 1.83
CA LEU A 601 -25.93 21.27 0.80
C LEU A 601 -24.93 20.27 1.39
N ALA A 602 -24.25 20.65 2.48
CA ALA A 602 -23.35 19.77 3.22
C ALA A 602 -24.10 18.57 3.84
N ALA A 603 -25.30 18.80 4.39
CA ALA A 603 -26.15 17.73 4.90
C ALA A 603 -26.64 16.79 3.78
N SER A 604 -26.89 17.33 2.58
CA SER A 604 -27.20 16.54 1.39
C SER A 604 -26.01 15.71 0.94
N ALA A 605 -24.79 16.26 0.96
CA ALA A 605 -23.56 15.51 0.71
C ALA A 605 -23.37 14.38 1.74
N ALA A 606 -23.64 14.64 3.04
CA ALA A 606 -23.61 13.61 4.07
C ALA A 606 -24.63 12.49 3.82
N ARG A 607 -25.87 12.83 3.43
CA ARG A 607 -26.89 11.84 3.05
C ARG A 607 -26.47 11.05 1.81
N ARG A 608 -25.87 11.70 0.81
CA ARG A 608 -25.34 11.03 -0.39
C ARG A 608 -24.13 10.16 -0.08
N ALA A 609 -23.27 10.54 0.86
CA ALA A 609 -22.18 9.70 1.34
C ALA A 609 -22.72 8.47 2.06
N GLN A 610 -23.75 8.64 2.89
CA GLN A 610 -24.46 7.55 3.56
C GLN A 610 -25.24 6.67 2.58
N GLN A 611 -25.81 7.22 1.51
CA GLN A 611 -26.56 6.50 0.47
C GLN A 611 -25.68 5.87 -0.62
N GLY A 612 -24.54 6.49 -0.93
CA GLY A 612 -23.49 5.95 -1.79
C GLY A 612 -22.72 4.87 -1.06
N ALA A 613 -22.52 5.05 0.26
CA ALA A 613 -22.26 3.95 1.15
C ALA A 613 -23.43 2.94 1.08
N ALA A 614 -24.71 3.34 1.12
CA ALA A 614 -25.84 2.40 0.97
C ALA A 614 -25.95 1.65 -0.39
N LEU A 615 -25.21 2.09 -1.43
CA LEU A 615 -25.17 1.47 -2.77
C LEU A 615 -23.88 0.66 -3.02
N LEU A 616 -22.80 0.95 -2.30
CA LEU A 616 -21.57 0.13 -2.23
C LEU A 616 -21.55 -0.82 -1.02
N PHE A 617 -22.41 -0.54 -0.06
CA PHE A 617 -22.76 -1.30 1.11
C PHE A 617 -24.27 -1.30 1.11
N ASP A 618 -24.90 -2.35 0.61
CA ASP A 618 -26.26 -2.68 1.02
C ASP A 618 -26.36 -2.35 2.51
N GLU A 619 -27.34 -1.50 2.90
CA GLU A 619 -27.68 -1.36 4.30
C GLU A 619 -27.96 -2.77 4.77
N ARG A 620 -26.94 -3.35 5.42
CA ARG A 620 -27.03 -4.54 6.24
C ARG A 620 -28.27 -4.29 7.07
N GLU A 621 -29.36 -4.97 6.73
CA GLU A 621 -30.48 -5.08 7.66
C GLU A 621 -29.82 -5.40 9.01
N PRO A 622 -30.08 -4.61 10.07
CA PRO A 622 -29.45 -4.83 11.35
C PRO A 622 -29.85 -6.22 11.82
N GLY A 623 -28.98 -7.20 11.59
CA GLY A 623 -29.24 -8.61 11.80
C GLY A 623 -30.55 -9.08 11.15
N GLY A 624 -30.47 -9.96 10.16
CA GLY A 624 -31.27 -11.17 10.36
C GLY A 624 -30.96 -11.64 11.77
N ASP A 625 -31.96 -11.74 12.65
CA ASP A 625 -31.78 -12.01 14.07
C ASP A 625 -31.02 -13.35 14.22
N PHE A 626 -29.68 -13.30 14.17
CA PHE A 626 -28.82 -14.47 14.15
C PHE A 626 -29.02 -15.25 15.47
N GLY A 627 -29.44 -14.56 16.53
CA GLY A 627 -29.87 -15.15 17.80
C GLY A 627 -31.12 -16.05 17.70
N THR A 628 -31.94 -15.91 16.65
CA THR A 628 -33.11 -16.77 16.42
C THR A 628 -32.87 -17.96 15.49
N LEU A 629 -31.78 -17.93 14.71
CA LEU A 629 -31.43 -19.00 13.78
C LEU A 629 -30.89 -20.23 14.50
N ASP A 630 -31.11 -21.42 13.96
CA ASP A 630 -30.52 -22.64 14.53
C ASP A 630 -29.02 -22.77 14.17
N ASN A 631 -28.31 -23.71 14.81
CA ASN A 631 -26.88 -23.89 14.55
C ASN A 631 -26.59 -24.40 13.13
N ASP A 632 -27.51 -25.17 12.53
CA ASP A 632 -27.32 -25.75 11.19
C ASP A 632 -27.51 -24.68 10.10
N GLU A 633 -28.47 -23.78 10.28
CA GLU A 633 -28.70 -22.58 9.48
C GLU A 633 -27.48 -21.65 9.54
N LEU A 634 -26.94 -21.40 10.73
CA LEU A 634 -25.73 -20.59 10.91
C LEU A 634 -24.49 -21.25 10.29
N ILE A 635 -24.34 -22.58 10.39
CA ILE A 635 -23.28 -23.32 9.70
C ILE A 635 -23.42 -23.16 8.17
N GLY A 636 -24.63 -23.22 7.63
CA GLY A 636 -24.88 -22.96 6.21
C GLY A 636 -24.45 -21.56 5.78
N MET A 637 -24.63 -20.56 6.66
CA MET A 637 -24.21 -19.17 6.42
C MET A 637 -22.70 -18.94 6.52
N LEU A 638 -21.91 -19.89 7.02
CA LEU A 638 -20.44 -19.80 7.03
C LEU A 638 -19.81 -19.86 5.63
N ALA A 639 -20.53 -20.40 4.65
CA ALA A 639 -20.09 -20.45 3.25
C ALA A 639 -20.32 -19.12 2.50
N ASP A 640 -21.28 -18.31 2.96
CA ASP A 640 -21.64 -17.04 2.35
C ASP A 640 -20.60 -15.96 2.72
N ARG A 641 -19.94 -15.39 1.71
CA ARG A 641 -18.87 -14.39 1.89
C ARG A 641 -19.34 -13.18 2.70
N ASP A 642 -20.60 -12.76 2.59
CA ASP A 642 -21.08 -11.54 3.21
C ASP A 642 -21.59 -11.77 4.64
N ARG A 643 -21.99 -13.02 4.95
CA ARG A 643 -22.63 -13.40 6.23
C ARG A 643 -21.73 -14.25 7.13
N ARG A 644 -20.68 -14.88 6.59
CA ARG A 644 -19.80 -15.81 7.33
C ARG A 644 -19.18 -15.24 8.59
N ARG A 645 -18.84 -13.94 8.59
CA ARG A 645 -18.24 -13.28 9.76
C ARG A 645 -19.23 -13.22 10.92
N ASP A 646 -20.43 -12.71 10.68
CA ASP A 646 -21.44 -12.53 11.73
C ASP A 646 -21.99 -13.87 12.19
N ALA A 647 -22.22 -14.81 11.26
CA ALA A 647 -22.58 -16.17 11.60
C ALA A 647 -21.51 -16.86 12.48
N ALA A 648 -20.22 -16.67 12.16
CA ALA A 648 -19.13 -17.20 12.98
C ALA A 648 -19.07 -16.57 14.38
N LEU A 649 -19.32 -15.26 14.50
CA LEU A 649 -19.34 -14.56 15.79
C LEU A 649 -20.51 -15.05 16.65
N GLU A 650 -21.71 -15.15 16.10
CA GLU A 650 -22.89 -15.72 16.78
C GLU A 650 -22.62 -17.15 17.26
N LEU A 651 -22.04 -18.01 16.40
CA LEU A 651 -21.69 -19.38 16.78
C LEU A 651 -20.63 -19.43 17.90
N CYS A 652 -19.71 -18.47 17.95
CA CYS A 652 -18.76 -18.34 19.06
C CYS A 652 -19.45 -17.87 20.35
N GLU A 653 -20.39 -16.92 20.27
CA GLU A 653 -21.16 -16.42 21.43
C GLU A 653 -22.02 -17.51 22.07
N ARG A 654 -22.56 -18.43 21.25
CA ARG A 654 -23.30 -19.61 21.75
C ARG A 654 -22.44 -20.57 22.56
N GLY A 655 -21.11 -20.53 22.38
CA GLY A 655 -20.17 -21.23 23.23
C GLY A 655 -20.10 -22.75 23.02
N ASP A 656 -20.65 -23.30 21.94
CA ASP A 656 -20.61 -24.74 21.65
C ASP A 656 -19.25 -25.13 21.02
N PRO A 657 -18.37 -25.87 21.73
CA PRO A 657 -17.05 -26.20 21.20
C PRO A 657 -17.08 -27.20 20.05
N THR A 658 -18.19 -27.92 19.82
CA THR A 658 -18.31 -28.85 18.70
C THR A 658 -18.30 -28.13 17.35
N LEU A 659 -18.69 -26.86 17.34
CA LEU A 659 -18.76 -26.00 16.16
C LEU A 659 -17.39 -25.40 15.77
N ALA A 660 -16.40 -25.49 16.64
CA ALA A 660 -15.08 -24.88 16.44
C ALA A 660 -14.44 -25.28 15.09
N ARG A 661 -14.60 -26.54 14.66
CA ARG A 661 -14.07 -27.03 13.38
C ARG A 661 -14.75 -26.35 12.18
N ALA A 662 -16.08 -26.22 12.22
CA ALA A 662 -16.84 -25.57 11.15
C ALA A 662 -16.46 -24.09 11.03
N ILE A 663 -16.40 -23.39 12.17
CA ILE A 663 -16.00 -21.98 12.25
C ILE A 663 -14.57 -21.82 11.74
N PHE A 664 -13.63 -22.64 12.19
CA PHE A 664 -12.23 -22.54 11.76
C PHE A 664 -12.04 -22.87 10.27
N SER A 665 -12.82 -23.80 9.72
CA SER A 665 -12.83 -24.05 8.28
C SER A 665 -13.24 -22.81 7.49
N ALA A 666 -14.22 -22.05 7.97
CA ALA A 666 -14.63 -20.77 7.38
C ALA A 666 -13.55 -19.70 7.51
N VAL A 667 -12.87 -19.62 8.67
CA VAL A 667 -11.75 -18.68 8.94
C VAL A 667 -10.63 -18.80 7.89
N ARG A 668 -10.36 -19.99 7.35
CA ARG A 668 -9.33 -20.18 6.31
C ARG A 668 -9.62 -19.37 5.03
N ASN A 669 -10.90 -19.14 4.74
CA ASN A 669 -11.38 -18.41 3.57
C ASN A 669 -11.69 -16.93 3.86
N MET A 670 -11.54 -16.47 5.10
CA MET A 670 -11.81 -15.10 5.53
C MET A 670 -10.70 -14.10 5.13
N THR A 671 -11.07 -12.81 5.05
CA THR A 671 -10.16 -11.67 4.91
C THR A 671 -9.46 -11.35 6.23
N ARG A 672 -8.41 -10.52 6.21
CA ARG A 672 -7.69 -10.12 7.42
C ARG A 672 -8.62 -9.43 8.44
N GLY A 673 -9.53 -8.57 7.96
CA GLY A 673 -10.52 -7.87 8.79
C GLY A 673 -11.56 -8.78 9.42
N GLU A 674 -11.94 -9.87 8.77
CA GLU A 674 -12.84 -10.88 9.36
C GLU A 674 -12.10 -11.74 10.40
N VAL A 675 -10.89 -12.21 10.07
CA VAL A 675 -10.06 -13.05 10.96
C VAL A 675 -9.74 -12.34 12.28
N VAL A 676 -9.44 -11.03 12.26
CA VAL A 676 -9.13 -10.28 13.49
C VAL A 676 -10.31 -10.21 14.47
N ARG A 677 -11.55 -10.41 14.01
CA ARG A 677 -12.76 -10.43 14.84
C ARG A 677 -13.11 -11.85 15.28
N VAL A 678 -13.07 -12.81 14.36
CA VAL A 678 -13.53 -14.17 14.61
C VAL A 678 -12.53 -14.98 15.43
N VAL A 679 -11.22 -14.87 15.19
CA VAL A 679 -10.22 -15.70 15.90
C VAL A 679 -10.15 -15.45 17.41
N PRO A 680 -10.21 -14.20 17.93
CA PRO A 680 -10.34 -13.96 19.37
C PRO A 680 -11.61 -14.59 19.97
N ALA A 681 -12.76 -14.44 19.30
CA ALA A 681 -14.03 -15.03 19.75
C ALA A 681 -13.94 -16.57 19.76
N LEU A 682 -13.35 -17.15 18.72
CA LEU A 682 -13.10 -18.59 18.64
C LEU A 682 -12.17 -19.05 19.77
N ALA A 683 -11.13 -18.29 20.10
CA ALA A 683 -10.24 -18.61 21.22
C ALA A 683 -10.98 -18.65 22.57
N GLN A 684 -12.08 -17.91 22.73
CA GLN A 684 -12.89 -17.95 23.96
C GLN A 684 -13.66 -19.28 24.13
N LEU A 685 -13.80 -20.11 23.09
CA LEU A 685 -14.35 -21.47 23.19
C LEU A 685 -13.42 -22.43 23.97
N GLY A 686 -12.15 -22.08 24.15
CA GLY A 686 -11.23 -22.81 25.02
C GLY A 686 -10.47 -23.97 24.35
N ALA A 687 -10.17 -25.01 25.14
CA ALA A 687 -9.25 -26.08 24.79
C ALA A 687 -9.53 -26.84 23.46
N PRO A 688 -10.79 -27.07 23.04
CA PRO A 688 -11.09 -27.76 21.78
C PRO A 688 -10.56 -27.06 20.53
N VAL A 689 -10.22 -25.77 20.62
CA VAL A 689 -9.68 -24.97 19.52
C VAL A 689 -8.17 -25.15 19.33
N VAL A 690 -7.45 -25.62 20.35
CA VAL A 690 -5.98 -25.76 20.32
C VAL A 690 -5.47 -26.56 19.10
N PRO A 691 -6.03 -27.73 18.76
CA PRO A 691 -5.59 -28.48 17.57
C PRO A 691 -5.84 -27.73 16.25
N LEU A 692 -6.90 -26.92 16.19
CA LEU A 692 -7.24 -26.11 15.01
C LEU A 692 -6.24 -24.97 14.82
N PHE A 693 -5.89 -24.27 15.90
CA PHE A 693 -4.87 -23.24 15.81
C PHE A 693 -3.49 -23.80 15.51
N VAL A 694 -3.14 -24.99 16.01
CA VAL A 694 -1.89 -25.67 15.61
C VAL A 694 -1.88 -25.97 14.11
N GLU A 695 -2.99 -26.43 13.53
CA GLU A 695 -3.15 -26.58 12.08
C GLU A 695 -2.96 -25.23 11.35
N GLY A 696 -3.53 -24.16 11.88
CA GLY A 696 -3.43 -22.80 11.34
C GLY A 696 -2.03 -22.18 11.35
N LEU A 697 -1.10 -22.68 12.18
CA LEU A 697 0.29 -22.20 12.18
C LEU A 697 1.01 -22.50 10.86
N SER A 698 0.55 -23.47 10.08
CA SER A 698 1.11 -23.83 8.77
C SER A 698 0.32 -23.22 7.59
N HIS A 699 -0.57 -22.26 7.85
CA HIS A 699 -1.40 -21.68 6.80
C HIS A 699 -0.61 -20.76 5.86
N ARG A 700 -0.98 -20.74 4.57
CA ARG A 700 -0.31 -19.91 3.55
C ARG A 700 -0.35 -18.40 3.85
N LYS A 701 -1.50 -17.93 4.34
CA LYS A 701 -1.73 -16.51 4.69
C LYS A 701 -1.09 -16.15 6.04
N SER A 702 -0.22 -15.14 6.05
CA SER A 702 0.54 -14.64 7.21
C SER A 702 -0.34 -14.28 8.42
N PHE A 703 -1.44 -13.57 8.18
CA PHE A 703 -2.35 -13.10 9.25
C PHE A 703 -3.13 -14.23 9.93
N ILE A 704 -3.35 -15.37 9.27
CA ILE A 704 -3.95 -16.56 9.90
C ILE A 704 -2.94 -17.21 10.84
N ARG A 705 -1.68 -17.33 10.43
CA ARG A 705 -0.59 -17.80 11.32
C ARG A 705 -0.46 -16.91 12.54
N GLN A 706 -0.51 -15.59 12.35
CA GLN A 706 -0.50 -14.59 13.42
C GLN A 706 -1.68 -14.79 14.39
N GLY A 707 -2.91 -14.84 13.88
CA GLY A 707 -4.12 -15.03 14.71
C GLY A 707 -4.07 -16.32 15.52
N CYS A 708 -3.64 -17.43 14.90
CA CYS A 708 -3.52 -18.72 15.57
C CYS A 708 -2.44 -18.71 16.66
N ALA A 709 -1.28 -18.09 16.41
CA ALA A 709 -0.21 -17.97 17.40
C ALA A 709 -0.64 -17.14 18.63
N LEU A 710 -1.35 -16.04 18.41
CA LEU A 710 -1.92 -15.22 19.49
C LEU A 710 -3.03 -15.97 20.25
N GLY A 711 -3.89 -16.69 19.54
CA GLY A 711 -4.93 -17.56 20.11
C GLY A 711 -4.36 -18.64 21.03
N LEU A 712 -3.32 -19.34 20.60
CA LEU A 712 -2.62 -20.35 21.40
C LEU A 712 -1.97 -19.75 22.66
N GLY A 713 -1.41 -18.54 22.53
CA GLY A 713 -0.88 -17.77 23.66
C GLY A 713 -1.96 -17.35 24.66
N ALA A 714 -3.12 -16.92 24.18
CA ALA A 714 -4.27 -16.58 25.02
C ALA A 714 -4.79 -17.82 25.78
N LEU A 715 -4.86 -18.96 25.10
CA LEU A 715 -5.27 -20.26 25.65
C LEU A 715 -4.25 -20.91 26.59
N LYS A 716 -3.03 -20.37 26.68
CA LYS A 716 -1.91 -20.96 27.45
C LYS A 716 -1.59 -22.40 27.01
N ALA A 717 -1.65 -22.67 25.71
CA ALA A 717 -1.48 -24.00 25.14
C ALA A 717 -0.02 -24.46 25.17
N VAL A 718 0.41 -25.08 26.28
CA VAL A 718 1.78 -25.62 26.47
C VAL A 718 2.12 -26.67 25.41
N ASP A 719 1.16 -27.51 25.02
CA ASP A 719 1.36 -28.58 24.03
C ASP A 719 1.62 -28.03 22.61
N ALA A 720 1.30 -26.75 22.36
CA ALA A 720 1.53 -26.09 21.07
C ALA A 720 2.89 -25.38 20.98
N LEU A 721 3.69 -25.37 22.06
CA LEU A 721 4.97 -24.64 22.10
C LEU A 721 5.94 -25.09 21.01
N VAL A 722 6.04 -26.39 20.73
CA VAL A 722 6.96 -26.90 19.69
C VAL A 722 6.55 -26.38 18.30
N PRO A 723 5.30 -26.58 17.81
CA PRO A 723 4.83 -25.97 16.56
C PRO A 723 5.01 -24.45 16.50
N MET A 724 4.77 -23.73 17.59
CA MET A 724 4.95 -22.26 17.63
C MET A 724 6.43 -21.86 17.52
N ILE A 725 7.34 -22.64 18.11
CA ILE A 725 8.78 -22.40 18.02
C ILE A 725 9.29 -22.71 16.61
N ASP A 726 8.79 -23.79 15.99
CA ASP A 726 9.12 -24.12 14.61
C ASP A 726 8.68 -22.98 13.67
N LEU A 727 7.45 -22.47 13.85
CA LEU A 727 6.98 -21.27 13.13
C LEU A 727 7.87 -20.05 13.41
N LEU A 728 8.17 -19.74 14.68
CA LEU A 728 9.01 -18.60 15.05
C LEU A 728 10.38 -18.63 14.33
N THR A 729 11.01 -19.80 14.27
CA THR A 729 12.33 -19.96 13.67
C THR A 729 12.31 -19.93 12.14
N GLY A 730 11.23 -20.41 11.51
CA GLY A 730 11.09 -20.49 10.05
C GLY A 730 10.25 -19.38 9.39
N GLU A 731 9.62 -18.48 10.15
CA GLU A 731 8.69 -17.48 9.60
C GLU A 731 9.42 -16.46 8.68
N PRO A 732 9.03 -16.33 7.40
CA PRO A 732 9.68 -15.39 6.48
C PRO A 732 9.21 -13.94 6.66
N THR A 733 8.00 -13.71 7.17
CA THR A 733 7.42 -12.36 7.28
C THR A 733 7.70 -11.71 8.64
N ARG A 734 7.37 -10.43 8.77
CA ARG A 734 7.54 -9.68 10.03
C ARG A 734 6.63 -10.14 11.17
N ILE A 735 5.71 -11.09 10.95
CA ILE A 735 4.82 -11.61 12.01
C ILE A 735 5.57 -12.41 13.08
N TRP A 736 6.83 -12.83 12.85
CA TRP A 736 7.60 -13.60 13.84
C TRP A 736 7.68 -12.92 15.20
N ARG A 737 7.61 -11.57 15.25
CA ARG A 737 7.55 -10.80 16.51
C ARG A 737 6.25 -11.04 17.26
N GLU A 738 5.15 -11.23 16.55
CA GLU A 738 3.84 -11.55 17.09
C GLU A 738 3.76 -13.01 17.52
N VAL A 739 4.39 -13.92 16.78
CA VAL A 739 4.58 -15.32 17.21
C VAL A 739 5.39 -15.39 18.51
N ALA A 740 6.48 -14.63 18.63
CA ALA A 740 7.27 -14.52 19.86
C ALA A 740 6.45 -13.99 21.04
N ARG A 741 5.54 -13.03 20.79
CA ARG A 741 4.59 -12.53 21.79
C ARG A 741 3.58 -13.61 22.21
N GLY A 742 3.02 -14.34 21.26
CA GLY A 742 2.12 -15.47 21.54
C GLY A 742 2.79 -16.57 22.38
N ILE A 743 4.05 -16.93 22.08
CA ILE A 743 4.85 -17.85 22.91
C ILE A 743 5.06 -17.26 24.32
N GLY A 744 5.36 -15.97 24.41
CA GLY A 744 5.46 -15.25 25.67
C GLY A 744 4.22 -15.37 26.53
N ASP A 745 3.04 -15.29 25.90
CA ASP A 745 1.76 -15.42 26.59
C ASP A 745 1.53 -16.83 27.14
N VAL A 746 2.03 -17.89 26.52
CA VAL A 746 1.94 -19.25 27.09
C VAL A 746 2.56 -19.29 28.49
N GLY A 747 3.62 -18.50 28.72
CA GLY A 747 4.20 -18.24 30.03
C GLY A 747 5.45 -19.07 30.35
N THR A 748 5.73 -19.26 31.64
CA THR A 748 6.99 -19.85 32.13
C THR A 748 7.38 -21.21 31.54
N PRO A 749 6.45 -22.13 31.18
CA PRO A 749 6.82 -23.40 30.54
C PRO A 749 7.58 -23.23 29.21
N ALA A 750 7.39 -22.11 28.51
CA ALA A 750 8.05 -21.82 27.25
C ALA A 750 9.58 -21.69 27.37
N LEU A 751 10.11 -21.27 28.54
CA LEU A 751 11.56 -21.06 28.70
C LEU A 751 12.36 -22.36 28.51
N ALA A 752 11.83 -23.49 28.96
CA ALA A 752 12.49 -24.79 28.80
C ALA A 752 12.51 -25.22 27.32
N SER A 753 11.37 -25.12 26.64
CA SER A 753 11.24 -25.47 25.21
C SER A 753 12.10 -24.55 24.32
N LEU A 754 12.11 -23.24 24.62
CA LEU A 754 12.96 -22.27 23.94
C LEU A 754 14.45 -22.57 24.16
N ALA A 755 14.85 -22.94 25.38
CA ALA A 755 16.23 -23.31 25.69
C ALA A 755 16.67 -24.57 24.93
N GLU A 756 15.80 -25.58 24.80
CA GLU A 756 16.09 -26.78 23.99
C GLU A 756 16.24 -26.42 22.50
N ALA A 757 15.41 -25.51 21.99
CA ALA A 757 15.45 -25.09 20.59
C ALA A 757 16.74 -24.32 20.22
N VAL A 758 17.37 -23.62 21.18
CA VAL A 758 18.61 -22.86 20.93
C VAL A 758 19.73 -23.74 20.38
N SER A 759 19.81 -25.00 20.81
CA SER A 759 20.84 -25.94 20.36
C SER A 759 20.68 -26.34 18.90
N ARG A 760 19.46 -26.24 18.34
CA ARG A 760 19.13 -26.57 16.93
C ARG A 760 19.06 -25.34 16.02
N ALA A 761 18.96 -24.14 16.61
CA ALA A 761 18.84 -22.87 15.90
C ALA A 761 20.20 -22.27 15.52
N ASP A 762 20.23 -21.46 14.44
CA ASP A 762 21.38 -20.69 13.98
C ASP A 762 21.11 -19.18 14.05
N GLY A 763 21.99 -18.35 13.46
CA GLY A 763 22.10 -16.89 13.70
C GLY A 763 20.78 -16.15 13.92
N GLU A 764 19.92 -16.10 12.89
CA GLU A 764 18.65 -15.38 12.95
C GLU A 764 17.63 -16.06 13.86
N ALA A 765 17.51 -17.39 13.78
CA ALA A 765 16.60 -18.17 14.63
C ALA A 765 16.92 -17.98 16.13
N ARG A 766 18.19 -17.89 16.51
CA ARG A 766 18.62 -17.61 17.90
C ARG A 766 18.23 -16.21 18.38
N GLU A 767 18.29 -15.20 17.51
CA GLU A 767 17.80 -13.86 17.84
C GLU A 767 16.29 -13.90 18.12
N ARG A 768 15.52 -14.59 17.27
CA ARG A 768 14.06 -14.73 17.45
C ARG A 768 13.71 -15.48 18.74
N LEU A 769 14.45 -16.53 19.09
CA LEU A 769 14.31 -17.23 20.38
C LEU A 769 14.62 -16.31 21.57
N ALA A 770 15.61 -15.42 21.46
CA ALA A 770 15.91 -14.43 22.52
C ALA A 770 14.73 -13.46 22.73
N TRP A 771 14.08 -13.02 21.66
CA TRP A 771 12.87 -12.18 21.73
C TRP A 771 11.73 -12.91 22.43
N ALA A 772 11.47 -14.18 22.07
CA ALA A 772 10.44 -14.98 22.74
C ALA A 772 10.73 -15.16 24.24
N MET A 773 11.98 -15.45 24.63
CA MET A 773 12.38 -15.54 26.05
C MET A 773 12.13 -14.22 26.80
N ALA A 774 12.41 -13.07 26.16
CA ALA A 774 12.14 -11.76 26.74
C ALA A 774 10.62 -11.49 26.90
N HIS A 775 9.80 -11.92 25.93
CA HIS A 775 8.34 -11.84 26.04
C HIS A 775 7.79 -12.72 27.17
N VAL A 776 8.35 -13.93 27.39
CA VAL A 776 7.96 -14.81 28.51
C VAL A 776 8.20 -14.13 29.87
N VAL A 777 9.39 -13.54 30.05
CA VAL A 777 9.72 -12.82 31.30
C VAL A 777 8.79 -11.62 31.50
N LEU A 778 8.49 -10.88 30.42
CA LEU A 778 7.58 -9.75 30.48
C LEU A 778 6.15 -10.17 30.84
N ALA A 779 5.60 -11.20 30.20
CA ALA A 779 4.24 -11.68 30.47
C ALA A 779 4.10 -12.21 31.91
N ALA A 780 5.14 -12.92 32.40
CA ALA A 780 5.17 -13.46 33.75
C ALA A 780 5.21 -12.37 34.86
N ALA A 781 5.69 -11.15 34.55
CA ALA A 781 5.80 -10.04 35.51
C ALA A 781 4.47 -9.66 36.19
N THR A 782 3.33 -10.07 35.63
CA THR A 782 1.99 -9.77 36.16
C THR A 782 1.46 -10.75 37.19
N ARG A 783 2.00 -11.99 37.30
CA ARG A 783 1.51 -13.03 38.24
C ARG A 783 2.58 -13.97 38.83
N GLU A 784 3.69 -14.22 38.13
CA GLU A 784 4.77 -15.19 38.51
C GLU A 784 6.19 -14.64 38.28
N GLY A 785 6.35 -13.31 38.20
CA GLY A 785 7.52 -12.64 37.59
C GLY A 785 8.88 -13.05 38.16
N GLU A 786 8.97 -13.23 39.47
CA GLU A 786 10.22 -13.66 40.10
C GLU A 786 10.67 -15.06 39.65
N SER A 787 9.75 -15.95 39.26
CA SER A 787 10.07 -17.31 38.80
C SER A 787 10.69 -17.29 37.41
N ALA A 788 10.09 -16.55 36.47
CA ALA A 788 10.58 -16.43 35.10
C ALA A 788 11.95 -15.74 35.03
N GLU A 789 12.15 -14.66 35.79
CA GLU A 789 13.44 -13.96 35.88
C GLU A 789 14.53 -14.87 36.48
N ARG A 790 14.20 -15.65 37.52
CA ARG A 790 15.14 -16.64 38.09
C ARG A 790 15.48 -17.74 37.09
N MET A 791 14.52 -18.23 36.32
CA MET A 791 14.75 -19.22 35.27
C MET A 791 15.63 -18.66 34.15
N LEU A 792 15.37 -17.43 33.68
CA LEU A 792 16.23 -16.77 32.68
C LEU A 792 17.65 -16.55 33.24
N THR A 793 17.77 -16.11 34.49
CA THR A 793 19.07 -15.94 35.18
C THR A 793 19.82 -17.27 35.30
N ALA A 794 19.11 -18.38 35.52
CA ALA A 794 19.71 -19.71 35.53
C ALA A 794 20.19 -20.11 34.13
N LEU A 795 19.44 -19.81 33.07
CA LEU A 795 19.85 -20.04 31.69
C LEU A 795 21.08 -19.20 31.29
N VAL A 796 21.21 -17.96 31.77
CA VAL A 796 22.42 -17.12 31.60
C VAL A 796 23.67 -17.79 32.19
N LYS A 797 23.49 -18.60 33.24
CA LYS A 797 24.54 -19.37 33.92
C LYS A 797 24.62 -20.83 33.45
N SER A 798 23.91 -21.20 32.39
CA SER A 798 23.92 -22.56 31.84
C SER A 798 25.34 -22.94 31.37
N ASP A 799 25.66 -24.24 31.49
CA ASP A 799 26.89 -24.82 30.94
C ASP A 799 26.87 -24.83 29.40
N ASP A 800 25.69 -24.78 28.77
CA ASP A 800 25.56 -24.60 27.33
C ASP A 800 25.83 -23.13 26.95
N ALA A 801 26.97 -22.91 26.28
CA ALA A 801 27.45 -21.60 25.88
C ALA A 801 26.49 -20.86 24.92
N GLN A 802 25.71 -21.57 24.10
CA GLN A 802 24.74 -20.98 23.19
C GLN A 802 23.48 -20.56 23.95
N VAL A 803 22.95 -21.45 24.81
CA VAL A 803 21.79 -21.13 25.67
C VAL A 803 22.10 -19.91 26.55
N ALA A 804 23.28 -19.89 27.17
CA ALA A 804 23.73 -18.76 27.99
C ALA A 804 23.86 -17.45 27.18
N ARG A 805 24.27 -17.53 25.91
CA ARG A 805 24.39 -16.36 25.02
C ARG A 805 23.02 -15.82 24.60
N VAL A 806 22.09 -16.71 24.22
CA VAL A 806 20.71 -16.33 23.86
C VAL A 806 19.98 -15.75 25.06
N ALA A 807 20.15 -16.33 26.26
CA ALA A 807 19.56 -15.80 27.48
C ALA A 807 20.07 -14.39 27.82
N ARG A 808 21.38 -14.12 27.67
CA ARG A 808 21.93 -12.75 27.80
C ARG A 808 21.38 -11.80 26.74
N ARG A 809 21.18 -12.28 25.51
CA ARG A 809 20.56 -11.49 24.46
C ARG A 809 19.11 -11.13 24.80
N ALA A 810 18.36 -12.06 25.39
CA ALA A 810 17.00 -11.82 25.89
C ALA A 810 16.97 -10.69 26.94
N GLU A 811 17.94 -10.65 27.87
CA GLU A 811 18.07 -9.54 28.83
C GLU A 811 18.30 -8.19 28.12
N MET A 812 19.15 -8.16 27.09
CA MET A 812 19.44 -6.95 26.32
C MET A 812 18.23 -6.40 25.55
N VAL A 813 17.43 -7.29 24.93
CA VAL A 813 16.24 -6.88 24.16
C VAL A 813 15.01 -6.64 25.01
N SER A 814 15.06 -6.93 26.33
CA SER A 814 13.93 -6.78 27.25
C SER A 814 13.31 -5.38 27.27
N ALA A 815 14.12 -4.32 27.10
CA ALA A 815 13.61 -2.95 27.00
C ALA A 815 12.81 -2.69 25.72
N GLN A 816 13.30 -3.21 24.59
CA GLN A 816 12.62 -3.11 23.30
C GLN A 816 11.31 -3.92 23.30
N VAL A 817 11.34 -5.11 23.89
CA VAL A 817 10.16 -5.97 24.07
C VAL A 817 9.12 -5.29 24.97
N ARG A 818 9.53 -4.66 26.08
CA ARG A 818 8.64 -3.86 26.93
C ARG A 818 7.97 -2.72 26.16
N GLN A 819 8.74 -1.95 25.41
CA GLN A 819 8.20 -0.87 24.59
C GLN A 819 7.23 -1.41 23.54
N SER A 820 7.62 -2.47 22.81
CA SER A 820 6.75 -3.09 21.80
C SER A 820 5.46 -3.67 22.40
N ASN A 821 5.48 -4.13 23.65
CA ASN A 821 4.27 -4.61 24.31
C ASN A 821 3.38 -3.45 24.79
N ALA A 822 3.97 -2.35 25.27
CA ALA A 822 3.23 -1.15 25.65
C ALA A 822 2.54 -0.49 24.45
N GLU A 823 3.13 -0.54 23.25
CA GLU A 823 2.51 -0.06 22.02
C GLU A 823 1.27 -0.86 21.62
N VAL A 824 1.20 -2.14 21.99
CA VAL A 824 0.11 -3.06 21.59
C VAL A 824 -0.96 -3.17 22.67
N ARG A 825 -0.59 -3.21 23.96
CA ARG A 825 -1.50 -3.44 25.10
C ARG A 825 -1.64 -2.25 26.08
N GLY A 826 -0.89 -1.18 25.88
CA GLY A 826 -0.92 -0.03 26.80
C GLY A 826 -1.94 1.02 26.42
N SER A 827 -2.34 1.85 27.39
CA SER A 827 -3.12 3.08 27.19
C SER A 827 -2.34 4.20 26.47
N ALA A 828 -1.15 3.89 25.96
CA ALA A 828 -0.34 4.82 25.20
C ALA A 828 -1.01 5.07 23.85
N THR A 829 -1.21 6.34 23.53
CA THR A 829 -1.68 6.77 22.20
C THR A 829 -0.79 6.09 21.16
N PRO A 830 -1.35 5.35 20.19
CA PRO A 830 -0.55 4.75 19.12
C PRO A 830 0.38 5.80 18.53
N GLY A 831 1.67 5.48 18.43
CA GLY A 831 2.58 6.26 17.59
C GLY A 831 2.05 6.22 16.15
N ARG A 832 2.24 7.31 15.40
CA ARG A 832 1.82 7.48 13.99
C ARG A 832 2.36 6.44 12.99
N ASP A 833 3.06 5.41 13.47
CA ASP A 833 3.89 4.45 12.71
C ASP A 833 3.47 2.99 13.05
N GLN A 834 2.16 2.73 13.11
CA GLN A 834 1.66 1.38 13.35
C GLN A 834 1.62 0.56 12.07
N THR A 835 2.45 -0.48 12.01
CA THR A 835 2.35 -1.51 10.98
C THR A 835 1.02 -2.26 11.12
N ILE A 836 0.42 -2.67 10.00
CA ILE A 836 -0.82 -3.47 9.92
C ILE A 836 -0.79 -4.69 10.85
N VAL A 837 0.37 -5.37 10.92
CA VAL A 837 0.62 -6.50 11.82
C VAL A 837 0.38 -6.15 13.29
N ARG A 838 0.79 -4.96 13.74
CA ARG A 838 0.59 -4.51 15.14
C ARG A 838 -0.84 -4.08 15.42
N ALA A 839 -1.51 -3.46 14.44
CA ALA A 839 -2.92 -3.11 14.53
C ALA A 839 -3.79 -4.38 14.70
N PHE A 840 -3.47 -5.45 13.96
CA PHE A 840 -4.11 -6.77 14.13
C PHE A 840 -3.95 -7.28 15.57
N THR A 841 -2.72 -7.32 16.09
CA THR A 841 -2.46 -7.85 17.43
C THR A 841 -3.13 -7.02 18.53
N ARG A 842 -3.16 -5.70 18.40
CA ARG A 842 -3.86 -4.84 19.35
C ARG A 842 -5.35 -5.19 19.41
N ARG A 843 -6.01 -5.22 18.25
CA ARG A 843 -7.44 -5.57 18.16
C ARG A 843 -7.74 -6.96 18.69
N PHE A 844 -6.84 -7.91 18.47
CA PHE A 844 -6.93 -9.23 19.06
C PHE A 844 -7.02 -9.14 20.60
N TYR A 845 -6.15 -8.37 21.26
CA TYR A 845 -6.19 -8.23 22.72
C TYR A 845 -7.36 -7.38 23.21
N GLU A 846 -7.71 -6.28 22.55
CA GLU A 846 -8.91 -5.48 22.87
C GLU A 846 -10.18 -6.35 22.87
N SER A 847 -10.32 -7.24 21.86
CA SER A 847 -11.42 -8.19 21.78
C SER A 847 -11.40 -9.24 22.91
N MET A 848 -10.22 -9.66 23.37
CA MET A 848 -10.09 -10.59 24.49
C MET A 848 -10.33 -9.92 25.86
N GLU A 849 -10.12 -8.60 25.96
CA GLU A 849 -10.27 -7.80 27.18
C GLU A 849 -11.68 -7.18 27.32
N GLY A 850 -12.50 -7.23 26.27
CA GLY A 850 -13.89 -6.75 26.27
C GLY A 850 -14.03 -5.24 26.07
N GLU A 851 -12.94 -4.54 25.74
CA GLU A 851 -12.95 -3.11 25.38
C GLU A 851 -13.26 -2.95 23.89
N VAL A 852 -14.54 -3.05 23.51
CA VAL A 852 -14.96 -2.75 22.13
C VAL A 852 -15.24 -1.26 22.04
N ASN A 853 -14.22 -0.48 21.64
CA ASN A 853 -14.45 0.90 21.21
C ASN A 853 -14.87 0.88 19.74
N GLU A 854 -16.04 1.44 19.40
CA GLU A 854 -16.45 1.66 18.01
C GLU A 854 -15.53 2.74 17.41
N LEU A 855 -14.49 2.31 16.69
CA LEU A 855 -13.73 3.15 15.78
C LEU A 855 -14.04 2.72 14.34
N SER A 856 -14.14 3.71 13.45
CA SER A 856 -14.64 3.61 12.07
C SER A 856 -13.86 2.59 11.24
N GLU A 857 -14.53 2.00 10.25
CA GLU A 857 -13.94 1.10 9.25
C GLU A 857 -12.76 1.73 8.47
N GLU A 858 -12.54 3.04 8.60
CA GLU A 858 -11.39 3.82 8.10
C GLU A 858 -10.03 3.23 8.47
N ASP A 859 -9.86 2.72 9.69
CA ASP A 859 -8.57 2.15 10.13
C ASP A 859 -8.23 0.80 9.47
N ILE A 860 -9.17 0.19 8.72
CA ILE A 860 -9.01 -1.12 8.06
C ILE A 860 -8.72 -0.95 6.57
N VAL A 861 -9.35 0.03 5.93
CA VAL A 861 -9.26 0.25 4.47
C VAL A 861 -7.89 0.79 4.08
N ASP A 862 -7.29 1.68 4.89
CA ASP A 862 -5.93 2.21 4.66
C ASP A 862 -4.82 1.12 4.72
N ALA A 863 -5.15 -0.07 5.23
CA ALA A 863 -4.23 -1.19 5.41
C ALA A 863 -4.36 -2.30 4.34
N GLU A 864 -5.46 -2.37 3.59
CA GLU A 864 -5.66 -3.40 2.56
C GLU A 864 -5.08 -3.00 1.20
N GLU A 865 -4.94 -1.70 0.90
CA GLU A 865 -4.38 -1.21 -0.37
C GLU A 865 -2.83 -1.29 -0.48
N VAL A 866 -2.11 -1.56 0.62
CA VAL A 866 -0.64 -1.37 0.65
C VAL A 866 0.19 -2.65 0.45
N LEU A 867 -0.35 -3.86 0.63
CA LEU A 867 0.48 -5.10 0.59
C LEU A 867 -0.30 -6.34 0.07
N ALA A 868 -0.65 -6.36 -1.22
CA ALA A 868 -1.17 -7.58 -1.85
C ALA A 868 -0.07 -8.65 -2.10
N ASP A 869 1.20 -8.24 -2.21
CA ASP A 869 2.25 -9.12 -2.76
C ASP A 869 3.17 -9.79 -1.71
N GLU A 870 3.16 -9.38 -0.43
CA GLU A 870 4.03 -9.96 0.62
C GLU A 870 3.40 -11.14 1.40
N ASP A 871 2.15 -11.51 1.11
CA ASP A 871 1.29 -12.29 2.02
C ASP A 871 1.07 -13.78 1.65
N ILE A 872 1.59 -14.23 0.50
CA ILE A 872 1.36 -15.57 -0.06
C ILE A 872 2.69 -16.29 -0.26
N LEU A 873 2.86 -17.46 0.35
CA LEU A 873 3.97 -18.36 0.04
C LEU A 873 3.69 -19.03 -1.33
N GLU A 874 4.58 -18.84 -2.30
CA GLU A 874 4.50 -19.51 -3.63
C GLU A 874 4.59 -21.03 -3.48
N GLU A 875 3.78 -21.76 -4.25
CA GLU A 875 3.75 -23.23 -4.23
C GLU A 875 5.05 -23.81 -4.82
N GLN A 876 5.71 -24.69 -4.07
CA GLN A 876 6.54 -25.73 -4.69
C GLN A 876 5.66 -26.93 -5.02
N PRO A 877 5.76 -27.50 -6.23
CA PRO A 877 4.91 -28.60 -6.65
C PRO A 877 5.16 -29.82 -5.76
N ALA A 878 4.15 -30.19 -4.97
CA ALA A 878 4.17 -31.42 -4.19
C ALA A 878 4.01 -32.62 -5.12
N ASP A 879 4.95 -33.54 -5.00
CA ASP A 879 4.97 -34.86 -5.64
C ASP A 879 3.68 -35.63 -5.31
N ASN A 880 2.92 -35.96 -6.35
CA ASN A 880 1.63 -36.63 -6.26
C ASN A 880 1.80 -38.11 -5.86
N GLY A 881 1.35 -38.45 -4.65
CA GLY A 881 1.17 -39.81 -4.17
C GLY A 881 -0.30 -40.10 -3.86
N ALA A 882 -1.07 -40.41 -4.93
CA ALA A 882 -2.34 -41.15 -5.02
C ALA A 882 -3.18 -41.44 -3.75
N SER A 883 -4.43 -40.94 -3.73
CA SER A 883 -5.65 -41.78 -3.74
C SER A 883 -6.94 -40.93 -3.86
N ASP A 884 -7.63 -41.09 -5.00
CA ASP A 884 -9.08 -41.28 -5.28
C ASP A 884 -10.14 -40.72 -4.28
N ASP A 885 -11.30 -40.17 -4.64
CA ASP A 885 -12.00 -39.79 -5.89
C ASP A 885 -13.35 -39.12 -5.50
N ALA A 886 -14.00 -38.49 -6.51
CA ALA A 886 -15.34 -37.86 -6.61
C ALA A 886 -15.29 -36.31 -6.59
N ASP A 887 -15.12 -35.62 -7.72
CA ASP A 887 -15.87 -35.57 -8.99
C ASP A 887 -17.24 -34.87 -8.86
N ASP A 888 -17.31 -33.64 -9.36
CA ASP A 888 -18.40 -33.07 -10.15
C ASP A 888 -17.82 -31.83 -10.87
N GLY A 889 -17.67 -31.95 -12.18
CA GLY A 889 -17.22 -30.89 -13.08
C GLY A 889 -18.38 -29.98 -13.51
N ASP A 890 -18.03 -28.75 -13.90
CA ASP A 890 -18.82 -27.96 -14.83
C ASP A 890 -17.88 -27.46 -15.94
N GLU A 891 -18.32 -27.73 -17.16
CA GLU A 891 -17.62 -27.62 -18.43
C GLU A 891 -17.56 -26.16 -18.90
N ASP A 892 -16.36 -25.71 -19.27
CA ASP A 892 -16.12 -24.65 -20.24
C ASP A 892 -16.30 -25.24 -21.65
N GLU A 893 -16.94 -24.51 -22.57
CA GLU A 893 -16.76 -24.45 -24.04
C GLU A 893 -17.99 -23.73 -24.63
N GLY A 894 -17.90 -22.83 -25.61
CA GLY A 894 -16.85 -22.46 -26.53
C GLY A 894 -17.48 -21.84 -27.79
N ASP A 895 -16.71 -20.97 -28.43
CA ASP A 895 -16.97 -20.19 -29.65
C ASP A 895 -17.39 -20.96 -30.93
N GLY A 896 -17.83 -20.17 -31.93
CA GLY A 896 -17.67 -20.45 -33.37
C GLY A 896 -18.96 -20.24 -34.18
N ASP A 897 -18.98 -19.81 -35.44
CA ASP A 897 -17.99 -19.27 -36.39
C ASP A 897 -18.77 -18.84 -37.65
N GLU A 898 -18.21 -17.87 -38.38
CA GLU A 898 -18.21 -17.66 -39.86
C GLU A 898 -19.46 -17.86 -40.76
N ALA A 899 -19.74 -16.84 -41.60
CA ALA A 899 -19.65 -16.91 -43.08
C ALA A 899 -20.72 -16.10 -43.87
N ASP A 900 -20.18 -15.29 -44.80
CA ASP A 900 -20.60 -14.97 -46.17
C ASP A 900 -21.71 -13.95 -46.51
N ASP A 901 -21.24 -12.93 -47.25
CA ASP A 901 -21.75 -12.32 -48.49
C ASP A 901 -23.17 -11.72 -48.54
N GLU A 902 -23.26 -10.40 -48.79
CA GLU A 902 -23.54 -9.87 -50.14
C GLU A 902 -23.57 -8.33 -50.17
N ALA A 903 -23.13 -7.81 -51.31
CA ALA A 903 -22.94 -6.42 -51.68
C ALA A 903 -24.24 -5.60 -51.82
N PHE A 904 -24.14 -4.26 -51.70
CA PHE A 904 -24.48 -3.34 -52.82
C PHE A 904 -24.13 -1.86 -52.50
N ASP A 905 -23.62 -1.20 -53.56
CA ASP A 905 -23.42 0.23 -53.87
C ASP A 905 -24.20 1.26 -53.02
N GLY A 906 -23.72 2.47 -52.71
CA GLY A 906 -22.95 3.42 -53.52
C GLY A 906 -23.64 4.80 -53.44
N ASP A 907 -22.90 5.85 -53.78
CA ASP A 907 -23.25 7.29 -53.86
C ASP A 907 -23.32 8.08 -52.55
N GLU A 908 -22.29 8.88 -52.23
CA GLU A 908 -22.09 10.27 -52.69
C GLU A 908 -23.32 11.17 -52.51
N VAL A 909 -23.21 12.21 -51.67
CA VAL A 909 -23.15 13.63 -52.11
C VAL A 909 -23.13 14.57 -50.89
N ARG A 910 -22.26 15.59 -51.02
CA ARG A 910 -22.02 16.76 -50.16
C ARG A 910 -23.23 17.72 -50.06
N VAL A 911 -23.07 18.77 -49.22
CA VAL A 911 -23.67 20.15 -49.21
C VAL A 911 -24.34 20.39 -47.84
N SER A 912 -23.63 20.97 -46.85
CA SER A 912 -23.38 22.40 -46.56
C SER A 912 -24.59 23.20 -46.06
N ASP A 913 -24.43 23.66 -44.81
CA ASP A 913 -24.72 24.99 -44.24
C ASP A 913 -26.07 25.71 -44.43
N GLU A 914 -26.43 26.34 -43.31
CA GLU A 914 -27.12 27.63 -43.16
C GLU A 914 -28.67 27.67 -43.16
N ASP A 915 -29.16 27.88 -41.94
CA ASP A 915 -29.93 29.06 -41.52
C ASP A 915 -31.47 29.12 -41.66
N ILE A 916 -32.04 29.76 -40.62
CA ILE A 916 -33.29 30.54 -40.56
C ILE A 916 -34.54 29.92 -39.88
N ILE A 917 -34.73 30.34 -38.63
CA ILE A 917 -35.91 30.99 -38.02
C ILE A 917 -37.30 30.37 -38.25
N GLY A 918 -37.99 30.06 -37.13
CA GLY A 918 -39.29 30.69 -36.89
C GLY A 918 -40.47 29.83 -36.46
N THR A 919 -40.89 30.08 -35.21
CA THR A 919 -42.28 30.25 -34.74
C THR A 919 -43.25 29.05 -34.62
N SER A 920 -43.60 28.81 -33.35
CA SER A 920 -44.91 28.50 -32.77
C SER A 920 -45.99 27.79 -33.59
N THR A 921 -46.48 26.67 -33.04
CA THR A 921 -47.87 26.52 -32.57
C THR A 921 -47.92 25.48 -31.47
#